data_AF-A0A1H9D878-F1
#
_entry.id   AF-A0A1H9D878-F1
#
_cell.length_a   1.000
_cell.length_b   1.000
_cell.length_c   1.000
_cell.angle_alpha   90.00
_cell.angle_beta   90.00
_cell.angle_gamma   90.00
#
_symmetry.space_group_name_H-M   'P 1'
#
loop_
_entity.id
_entity.type
_entity.pdbx_description
1 polymer ?
#
loop_
_entity_poly.entity_id
_entity_poly.type
_entity_poly.pdbx_seq_one_letter_code
_entity_poly.pdbx_strand_id
1 'polypeptide(L)'
;MDELMEQFIVEARELVQAAIDDLFALETDPADAARLDSAFRAVHTLKGSTGLFDLPSLNATLHKAEDNLGRVRAGTASLDTVQIDAIVAVLEWIDQCVDDLEKQGEVSPQRLAQASTLAAALGGESEADTEGAVPAVSGSIAWALALAEKIGGAATVALRYLPHAECFFSGDDPVALLSRIPELTHLAIAPRDPWPAAAMFDPFRSNLAFEALSTAPLGEVEAVFRLVPDQVEIVPLGAPIVVPVDDVVADETRTEAMRELRVDPARIDALLDLVGELMTSKNGMAGLAAMAGALPGGTEIARRIAAVQKDLDRLTGALHGGVLQTRMVPVGQAFRRLPRLVRDLSRRLGKPTELLIEGDAIEADKTIVDELFEPLLHLVRNAMDHGIESAAERFAAGKPASATITLRVVAEGDHILVSLSDDGRGIDPGRIRTAAVGKGLVSAERAAALSDRDVLDLLFAAGFSTAAAVSDLSGRGVGLDAVRADATRLGGTVAIDSRLGHVTSTTLRLPVGFAMTQLLIVSVGTERYGVPMQAVLETVRVAQQAVTPIRTNRAFVLRDSTVPLLSLSDLLGLPAAPSPDETTVLVMSLANQRVGVVVDAIAERMETITRPLGGLLSGMPGMAGTTVLGNGQVLLVLDMAELIG
;
A
#
# COMPACT_ATOMS: atom_id res chain seq x y z
N MET A 1 -1.30 7.12 22.67
CA MET A 1 -0.24 7.84 21.95
C MET A 1 -0.51 9.32 22.15
N ASP A 2 0.52 10.15 22.28
CA ASP A 2 0.32 11.60 22.40
C ASP A 2 -0.13 12.18 21.04
N GLU A 3 -1.00 13.19 20.99
CA GLU A 3 -1.53 13.76 19.73
C GLU A 3 -0.38 14.27 18.83
N LEU A 4 0.69 14.78 19.45
CA LEU A 4 1.90 15.21 18.76
C LEU A 4 2.67 14.05 18.12
N MET A 5 2.66 12.87 18.73
CA MET A 5 3.29 11.67 18.19
C MET A 5 2.50 11.11 17.00
N GLU A 6 1.17 11.14 17.06
CA GLU A 6 0.31 10.74 15.94
C GLU A 6 0.52 11.65 14.72
N GLN A 7 0.60 12.97 14.94
CA GLN A 7 0.91 13.92 13.88
C GLN A 7 2.31 13.70 13.30
N PHE A 8 3.31 13.46 14.16
CA PHE A 8 4.66 13.13 13.73
C PHE A 8 4.71 11.87 12.86
N ILE A 9 3.99 10.80 13.23
CA ILE A 9 3.95 9.55 12.46
C ILE A 9 3.43 9.80 11.04
N VAL A 10 2.35 10.58 10.90
CA VAL A 10 1.77 10.91 9.59
C VAL A 10 2.74 11.77 8.77
N GLU A 11 3.28 12.83 9.36
CA GLU A 11 4.22 13.74 8.68
C GLU A 11 5.52 13.04 8.29
N ALA A 12 6.06 12.19 9.16
CA ALA A 12 7.28 11.43 8.89
C ALA A 12 7.10 10.51 7.68
N ARG A 13 5.95 9.83 7.54
CA ARG A 13 5.64 8.97 6.39
C ARG A 13 5.56 9.78 5.08
N GLU A 14 4.91 10.94 5.12
CA GLU A 14 4.83 11.82 3.95
C GLU A 14 6.21 12.31 3.50
N LEU A 15 7.03 12.77 4.45
CA LEU A 15 8.39 13.26 4.18
C LEU A 15 9.33 12.15 3.69
N VAL A 16 9.25 10.96 4.29
CA VAL A 16 10.02 9.79 3.82
C VAL A 16 9.64 9.44 2.39
N GLN A 17 8.34 9.36 2.08
CA GLN A 17 7.90 9.01 0.74
C GLN A 17 8.30 10.06 -0.30
N ALA A 18 8.15 11.35 0.02
CA ALA A 18 8.56 12.45 -0.85
C ALA A 18 10.08 12.42 -1.13
N ALA A 19 10.90 12.22 -0.08
CA ALA A 19 12.35 12.13 -0.24
C ALA A 19 12.76 10.93 -1.10
N ILE A 20 12.14 9.77 -0.93
CA ILE A 20 12.43 8.56 -1.73
C ILE A 20 12.06 8.79 -3.21
N ASP A 21 10.90 9.40 -3.48
CA ASP A 21 10.46 9.68 -4.86
C ASP A 21 11.44 10.61 -5.59
N ASP A 22 11.91 11.66 -4.91
CA ASP A 22 12.88 12.59 -5.47
C ASP A 22 14.26 11.95 -5.67
N LEU A 23 14.71 11.10 -4.75
CA LEU A 23 15.97 10.35 -4.88
C LEU A 23 15.95 9.37 -6.06
N PHE A 24 14.83 8.70 -6.33
CA PHE A 24 14.70 7.82 -7.50
C PHE A 24 14.66 8.62 -8.82
N ALA A 25 14.01 9.78 -8.81
CA ALA A 25 14.02 10.65 -9.98
C ALA A 25 15.44 11.21 -10.26
N LEU A 26 16.21 11.55 -9.22
CA LEU A 26 17.63 11.94 -9.32
C LEU A 26 18.53 10.81 -9.83
N GLU A 27 18.11 9.56 -9.71
CA GLU A 27 18.84 8.44 -10.32
C GLU A 27 18.74 8.44 -11.85
N THR A 28 17.60 8.90 -12.38
CA THR A 28 17.35 9.00 -13.82
C THR A 28 17.86 10.32 -14.40
N ASP A 29 17.71 11.41 -13.65
CA ASP A 29 18.22 12.74 -14.00
C ASP A 29 19.01 13.36 -12.82
N PRO A 30 20.31 13.05 -12.70
CA PRO A 30 21.15 13.54 -11.60
C PRO A 30 21.36 15.07 -11.59
N ALA A 31 20.96 15.78 -12.65
CA ALA A 31 21.10 17.22 -12.77
C ALA A 31 19.85 18.00 -12.31
N ASP A 32 18.78 17.33 -11.91
CA ASP A 32 17.54 17.95 -11.45
C ASP A 32 17.71 18.60 -10.05
N ALA A 33 18.21 19.83 -10.04
CA ALA A 33 18.47 20.59 -8.81
C ALA A 33 17.20 20.81 -7.96
N ALA A 34 16.02 20.89 -8.58
CA ALA A 34 14.77 21.08 -7.86
C ALA A 34 14.42 19.85 -7.00
N ARG A 35 14.67 18.65 -7.54
CA ARG A 35 14.47 17.40 -6.80
C ARG A 35 15.52 17.17 -5.73
N LEU A 36 16.76 17.56 -5.98
CA LEU A 36 17.82 17.52 -4.96
C LEU A 36 17.47 18.43 -3.76
N ASP A 37 16.97 19.63 -4.03
CA ASP A 37 16.53 20.56 -3.00
C ASP A 37 15.30 20.06 -2.23
N SER A 38 14.34 19.46 -2.94
CA SER A 38 13.16 18.85 -2.33
C SER A 38 13.52 17.67 -1.43
N ALA A 39 14.35 16.74 -1.91
CA ALA A 39 14.85 15.61 -1.13
C ALA A 39 15.62 16.06 0.11
N PHE A 40 16.51 17.05 -0.03
CA PHE A 40 17.24 17.62 1.10
C PHE A 40 16.30 18.23 2.14
N ARG A 41 15.30 19.02 1.71
CA ARG A 41 14.33 19.64 2.64
C ARG A 41 13.51 18.58 3.38
N ALA A 42 13.07 17.54 2.68
CA ALA A 42 12.30 16.47 3.31
C ALA A 42 13.13 15.74 4.38
N VAL A 43 14.39 15.40 4.10
CA VAL A 43 15.31 14.79 5.08
C VAL A 43 15.62 15.74 6.25
N HIS A 44 15.81 17.03 5.97
CA HIS A 44 16.07 18.06 6.97
C HIS A 44 14.89 18.27 7.93
N THR A 45 13.67 18.38 7.40
CA THR A 45 12.45 18.47 8.20
C THR A 45 12.26 17.21 9.04
N LEU A 46 12.47 16.03 8.45
CA LEU A 46 12.36 14.75 9.16
C LEU A 46 13.37 14.65 10.33
N LYS A 47 14.62 15.10 10.12
CA LYS A 47 15.62 15.23 11.20
C LYS A 47 15.12 16.15 12.30
N GLY A 48 14.61 17.33 11.94
CA GLY A 48 14.04 18.30 12.89
C GLY A 48 12.93 17.69 13.74
N SER A 49 11.96 17.02 13.10
CA SER A 49 10.83 16.40 13.77
C SER A 49 11.26 15.24 14.68
N THR A 50 12.24 14.42 14.29
CA THR A 50 12.78 13.35 15.17
C THR A 50 13.52 13.89 16.40
N GLY A 51 14.06 15.11 16.33
CA GLY A 51 14.71 15.78 17.48
C GLY A 51 13.75 16.17 18.60
N LEU A 52 12.46 16.28 18.32
CA LEU A 52 11.42 16.65 19.29
C LEU A 52 11.03 15.51 20.25
N PHE A 53 11.34 14.25 19.89
CA PHE A 53 10.83 13.04 20.58
C PHE A 53 11.92 12.19 21.27
N ASP A 54 13.12 12.75 21.53
CA ASP A 54 14.26 12.05 22.18
C ASP A 54 14.65 10.72 21.49
N LEU A 55 14.80 10.77 20.16
CA LEU A 55 15.18 9.62 19.31
C LEU A 55 16.61 9.80 18.73
N PRO A 56 17.67 9.71 19.56
CA PRO A 56 19.04 10.11 19.17
C PRO A 56 19.63 9.25 18.04
N SER A 57 19.28 7.96 17.98
CA SER A 57 19.77 7.06 16.92
C SER A 57 19.17 7.41 15.55
N LEU A 58 17.90 7.83 15.51
CA LEU A 58 17.23 8.23 14.28
C LEU A 58 17.78 9.58 13.80
N ASN A 59 17.88 10.53 14.72
CA ASN A 59 18.41 11.87 14.44
C ASN A 59 19.85 11.80 13.88
N ALA A 60 20.74 11.02 14.52
CA ALA A 60 22.13 10.88 14.08
C ALA A 60 22.26 10.24 12.69
N THR A 61 21.38 9.29 12.36
CA THR A 61 21.40 8.61 11.05
C THR A 61 20.84 9.52 9.95
N LEU A 62 19.77 10.26 10.24
CA LEU A 62 19.21 11.27 9.33
C LEU A 62 20.17 12.44 9.08
N HIS A 63 20.93 12.85 10.11
CA HIS A 63 21.96 13.88 9.97
C HIS A 63 23.01 13.48 8.93
N LYS A 64 23.49 12.22 8.96
CA LYS A 64 24.44 11.73 7.94
C LYS A 64 23.85 11.68 6.54
N ALA A 65 22.56 11.37 6.42
CA ALA A 65 21.87 11.39 5.12
C ALA A 65 21.74 12.82 4.58
N GLU A 66 21.39 13.77 5.45
CA GLU A 66 21.34 15.20 5.14
C GLU A 66 22.71 15.76 4.74
N ASP A 67 23.77 15.42 5.48
CA ASP A 67 25.15 15.84 5.17
C ASP A 67 25.61 15.32 3.80
N ASN A 68 25.20 14.11 3.45
CA ASN A 68 25.50 13.54 2.14
C ASN A 68 24.81 14.36 1.03
N LEU A 69 23.50 14.59 1.14
CA LEU A 69 22.74 15.42 0.20
C LEU A 69 23.24 16.87 0.15
N GLY A 70 23.63 17.43 1.29
CA GLY A 70 24.19 18.78 1.40
C GLY A 70 25.51 18.93 0.64
N ARG A 71 26.41 17.93 0.73
CA ARG A 71 27.67 17.93 -0.05
C ARG A 71 27.42 17.86 -1.55
N VAL A 72 26.42 17.10 -1.97
CA VAL A 72 26.02 17.04 -3.39
C VAL A 72 25.43 18.37 -3.84
N ARG A 73 24.56 18.98 -3.03
CA ARG A 73 23.99 20.31 -3.33
C ARG A 73 25.07 21.40 -3.43
N ALA A 74 26.10 21.32 -2.59
CA ALA A 74 27.25 22.23 -2.64
C ALA A 74 28.20 21.95 -3.82
N GLY A 75 27.95 20.93 -4.65
CA GLY A 75 28.82 20.54 -5.76
C GLY A 75 30.15 19.90 -5.31
N THR A 76 30.27 19.57 -4.03
CA THR A 76 31.51 18.99 -3.42
C THR A 76 31.54 17.47 -3.46
N ALA A 77 30.42 16.84 -3.81
CA ALA A 77 30.28 15.41 -4.06
C ALA A 77 29.32 15.17 -5.23
N SER A 78 29.39 13.99 -5.86
CA SER A 78 28.43 13.56 -6.88
C SER A 78 27.53 12.46 -6.32
N LEU A 79 26.23 12.57 -6.53
CA LEU A 79 25.27 11.53 -6.16
C LEU A 79 25.40 10.37 -7.16
N ASP A 80 25.96 9.24 -6.74
CA ASP A 80 25.95 8.00 -7.52
C ASP A 80 24.87 7.03 -7.03
N THR A 81 24.60 5.98 -7.80
CA THR A 81 23.59 4.96 -7.42
C THR A 81 23.86 4.34 -6.06
N VAL A 82 25.13 4.24 -5.63
CA VAL A 82 25.50 3.65 -4.34
C VAL A 82 25.12 4.58 -3.20
N GLN A 83 25.33 5.88 -3.35
CA GLN A 83 24.94 6.90 -2.38
C GLN A 83 23.43 7.07 -2.30
N ILE A 84 22.73 7.07 -3.45
CA ILE A 84 21.27 7.07 -3.49
C ILE A 84 20.72 5.86 -2.73
N ASP A 85 21.20 4.65 -3.04
CA ASP A 85 20.79 3.42 -2.36
C ASP A 85 21.04 3.48 -0.84
N ALA A 86 22.15 4.09 -0.39
CA ALA A 86 22.47 4.24 1.02
C ALA A 86 21.53 5.22 1.74
N ILE A 87 21.18 6.35 1.10
CA ILE A 87 20.24 7.34 1.66
C ILE A 87 18.83 6.77 1.71
N VAL A 88 18.39 6.07 0.65
CA VAL A 88 17.08 5.40 0.64
C VAL A 88 17.01 4.30 1.71
N ALA A 89 18.12 3.59 1.99
CA ALA A 89 18.18 2.61 3.08
C ALA A 89 17.89 3.24 4.45
N VAL A 90 18.42 4.45 4.70
CA VAL A 90 18.16 5.20 5.92
C VAL A 90 16.68 5.61 5.99
N LEU A 91 16.12 6.12 4.89
CA LEU A 91 14.72 6.55 4.84
C LEU A 91 13.73 5.40 5.07
N GLU A 92 13.97 4.23 4.48
CA GLU A 92 13.17 3.03 4.72
C GLU A 92 13.31 2.50 6.15
N TRP A 93 14.50 2.62 6.74
CA TRP A 93 14.70 2.28 8.15
C TRP A 93 13.94 3.25 9.06
N ILE A 94 13.87 4.54 8.72
CA ILE A 94 13.03 5.50 9.43
C ILE A 94 11.55 5.16 9.30
N ASP A 95 11.07 4.80 8.10
CA ASP A 95 9.69 4.32 7.87
C ASP A 95 9.36 3.13 8.79
N GLN A 96 10.29 2.17 8.89
CA GLN A 96 10.16 1.06 9.82
C GLN A 96 10.19 1.53 11.27
N CYS A 97 11.05 2.46 11.68
CA CYS A 97 11.01 2.97 13.06
C CYS A 97 9.67 3.65 13.38
N VAL A 98 9.08 4.37 12.42
CA VAL A 98 7.75 4.99 12.53
C VAL A 98 6.66 3.91 12.69
N ASP A 99 6.74 2.79 11.96
CA ASP A 99 5.84 1.64 12.16
C ASP A 99 5.90 1.05 13.57
N ASP A 100 7.09 1.02 14.18
CA ASP A 100 7.24 0.55 15.57
C ASP A 100 6.63 1.53 16.57
N LEU A 101 6.84 2.83 16.37
CA LEU A 101 6.24 3.87 17.19
C LEU A 101 4.71 3.82 17.12
N GLU A 102 4.14 3.58 15.94
CA GLU A 102 2.70 3.44 15.76
C GLU A 102 2.14 2.17 16.44
N LYS A 103 2.82 1.03 16.33
CA LYS A 103 2.33 -0.27 16.84
C LYS A 103 2.59 -0.47 18.34
N GLN A 104 3.72 0.02 18.84
CA GLN A 104 4.26 -0.34 20.15
C GLN A 104 4.58 0.90 21.02
N GLY A 105 4.53 2.11 20.46
CA GLY A 105 4.86 3.35 21.16
C GLY A 105 6.36 3.61 21.34
N GLU A 106 7.21 2.64 21.02
CA GLU A 106 8.67 2.71 21.13
C GLU A 106 9.33 1.98 19.95
N VAL A 107 10.53 2.42 19.56
CA VAL A 107 11.32 1.76 18.51
C VAL A 107 11.97 0.49 19.07
N SER A 108 11.84 -0.64 18.37
CA SER A 108 12.42 -1.90 18.85
C SER A 108 13.95 -1.84 18.96
N PRO A 109 14.55 -2.44 20.02
CA PRO A 109 16.00 -2.47 20.20
C PRO A 109 16.76 -3.11 19.03
N GLN A 110 16.14 -4.08 18.35
CA GLN A 110 16.69 -4.71 17.15
C GLN A 110 16.80 -3.74 15.98
N ARG A 111 15.82 -2.84 15.79
CA ARG A 111 15.89 -1.79 14.76
C ARG A 111 16.89 -0.71 15.12
N LEU A 112 16.98 -0.32 16.39
CA LEU A 112 18.00 0.65 16.85
C LEU A 112 19.43 0.13 16.63
N ALA A 113 19.67 -1.17 16.76
CA ALA A 113 20.97 -1.78 16.48
C ALA A 113 21.42 -1.67 15.01
N GLN A 114 20.51 -1.42 14.06
CA GLN A 114 20.82 -1.25 12.64
C GLN A 114 21.32 0.17 12.30
N ALA A 115 21.06 1.15 13.16
CA ALA A 115 21.40 2.56 12.94
C ALA A 115 22.88 2.77 12.63
N SER A 116 23.77 2.13 13.39
CA SER A 116 25.23 2.25 13.20
C SER A 116 25.71 1.69 11.86
N THR A 117 25.09 0.63 11.37
CA THR A 117 25.43 -0.01 10.08
C THR A 117 24.98 0.87 8.92
N LEU A 118 23.78 1.41 8.99
CA LEU A 118 23.24 2.33 7.99
C LEU A 118 24.01 3.66 7.96
N ALA A 119 24.34 4.17 9.14
CA ALA A 119 25.17 5.35 9.32
C ALA A 119 26.60 5.17 8.78
N ALA A 120 27.14 3.95 8.81
CA ALA A 120 28.45 3.64 8.22
C ALA A 120 28.40 3.52 6.70
N ALA A 121 27.26 3.07 6.14
CA ALA A 121 27.07 2.96 4.69
C ALA A 121 27.05 4.32 3.97
N LEU A 122 26.74 5.41 4.68
CA LEU A 122 26.72 6.78 4.14
C LEU A 122 28.09 7.49 4.11
N GLY A 123 29.14 6.85 4.65
CA GLY A 123 30.50 7.38 4.75
C GLY A 123 31.28 6.68 5.87
N GLY A 124 32.37 6.00 5.50
CA GLY A 124 33.04 4.99 6.32
C GLY A 124 34.07 5.48 7.35
N GLU A 125 34.31 4.55 8.29
CA GLU A 125 35.27 4.46 9.39
C GLU A 125 34.99 5.20 10.71
N SER A 126 35.14 4.40 11.76
CA SER A 126 34.97 4.68 13.17
C SER A 126 36.21 5.41 13.70
N GLU A 127 36.04 6.63 14.20
CA GLU A 127 36.93 7.19 15.21
C GLU A 127 36.11 7.47 16.47
N ALA A 128 36.38 6.65 17.48
CA ALA A 128 36.11 6.99 18.85
C ALA A 128 37.00 8.18 19.25
N ASP A 129 36.40 9.15 19.95
CA ASP A 129 37.03 10.19 20.76
C ASP A 129 38.34 10.81 20.22
N THR A 130 38.23 11.97 19.56
CA THR A 130 39.13 13.08 19.87
C THR A 130 38.41 14.42 19.75
N GLU A 131 38.50 15.20 20.81
CA GLU A 131 38.02 16.57 20.94
C GLU A 131 38.55 17.47 19.81
N GLY A 132 37.68 18.37 19.33
CA GLY A 132 38.09 19.65 18.76
C GLY A 132 38.28 19.70 17.25
N ALA A 133 37.18 19.69 16.49
CA ALA A 133 37.16 20.31 15.16
C ALA A 133 35.76 20.85 14.85
N VAL A 134 35.62 22.17 14.95
CA VAL A 134 34.39 22.91 14.60
C VAL A 134 34.29 22.99 13.06
N PRO A 135 33.22 22.46 12.43
CA PRO A 135 33.01 22.62 10.99
C PRO A 135 32.47 24.02 10.67
N ALA A 136 32.91 24.56 9.54
CA ALA A 136 32.66 25.92 9.08
C ALA A 136 31.17 26.17 8.74
N VAL A 137 30.63 27.27 9.28
CA VAL A 137 29.27 27.76 9.05
C VAL A 137 29.33 28.97 8.11
N SER A 138 28.66 28.90 6.95
CA SER A 138 28.47 30.04 6.03
C SER A 138 27.02 30.54 6.09
N GLY A 139 26.84 31.86 6.27
CA GLY A 139 25.59 32.57 5.90
C GLY A 139 24.95 33.51 6.95
N SER A 140 24.56 33.03 8.13
CA SER A 140 23.44 33.66 8.91
C SER A 140 23.82 34.48 10.14
N ILE A 141 25.09 34.53 10.56
CA ILE A 141 25.45 34.99 11.93
C ILE A 141 25.96 36.45 11.95
N ALA A 142 26.18 37.07 10.79
CA ALA A 142 26.82 38.39 10.68
C ALA A 142 26.06 39.50 11.41
N TRP A 143 24.73 39.50 11.33
CA TRP A 143 23.90 40.49 12.02
C TRP A 143 23.90 40.29 13.54
N ALA A 144 23.90 39.03 14.00
CA ALA A 144 23.92 38.65 15.40
C ALA A 144 25.24 39.06 16.07
N LEU A 145 26.37 38.87 15.39
CA LEU A 145 27.69 39.31 15.86
C LEU A 145 27.81 40.84 15.90
N ALA A 146 27.32 41.54 14.87
CA ALA A 146 27.33 43.01 14.83
C ALA A 146 26.47 43.62 15.95
N LEU A 147 25.32 43.00 16.26
CA LEU A 147 24.46 43.41 17.36
C LEU A 147 25.13 43.18 18.73
N ALA A 148 25.77 42.02 18.92
CA ALA A 148 26.51 41.70 20.14
C ALA A 148 27.68 42.65 20.39
N GLU A 149 28.44 42.99 19.34
CA GLU A 149 29.58 43.91 19.42
C GLU A 149 29.15 45.34 19.74
N LYS A 150 28.06 45.83 19.14
CA LYS A 150 27.54 47.18 19.34
C LYS A 150 27.04 47.43 20.76
N ILE A 151 26.46 46.42 21.40
CA ILE A 151 25.84 46.56 22.73
C ILE A 151 26.82 46.26 23.86
N GLY A 152 27.80 45.38 23.63
CA GLY A 152 28.84 45.03 24.60
C GLY A 152 28.29 44.24 25.79
N GLY A 153 28.60 42.95 25.87
CA GLY A 153 28.16 42.10 26.99
C GLY A 153 28.43 40.62 26.76
N ALA A 154 28.24 39.81 27.81
CA ALA A 154 28.40 38.35 27.79
C ALA A 154 27.14 37.62 27.29
N ALA A 155 26.43 38.20 26.31
CA ALA A 155 25.25 37.58 25.73
C ALA A 155 25.63 36.26 25.07
N THR A 156 24.84 35.23 25.34
CA THR A 156 25.05 33.85 24.86
C THR A 156 24.20 33.58 23.62
N VAL A 157 23.14 34.35 23.40
CA VAL A 157 22.17 34.17 22.32
C VAL A 157 21.76 35.52 21.74
N ALA A 158 21.78 35.63 20.41
CA ALA A 158 21.09 36.67 19.65
C ALA A 158 19.85 36.11 18.99
N LEU A 159 18.79 36.91 18.89
CA LEU A 159 17.60 36.53 18.13
C LEU A 159 17.05 37.70 17.32
N ARG A 160 16.48 37.37 16.16
CA ARG A 160 15.71 38.27 15.33
C ARG A 160 14.33 37.69 15.15
N TYR A 161 13.31 38.42 15.59
CA TYR A 161 11.92 38.02 15.50
C TYR A 161 11.16 38.93 14.53
N LEU A 162 10.52 38.32 13.54
CA LEU A 162 9.77 38.95 12.45
C LEU A 162 8.33 38.40 12.47
N PRO A 163 7.43 38.99 13.29
CA PRO A 163 6.05 38.53 13.34
C PRO A 163 5.38 38.64 11.98
N HIS A 164 4.44 37.75 11.70
CA HIS A 164 3.57 37.87 10.54
C HIS A 164 2.78 39.19 10.57
N ALA A 165 2.54 39.75 9.38
CA ALA A 165 1.85 41.02 9.24
C ALA A 165 0.42 41.00 9.79
N GLU A 166 -0.23 39.84 9.89
CA GLU A 166 -1.61 39.69 10.40
C GLU A 166 -1.67 39.05 11.81
N CYS A 167 -0.55 39.04 12.55
CA CYS A 167 -0.44 38.37 13.85
C CYS A 167 -1.54 38.83 14.86
N PHE A 168 -1.92 40.11 14.83
CA PHE A 168 -2.95 40.66 15.72
C PHE A 168 -4.37 40.08 15.46
N PHE A 169 -4.66 39.63 14.24
CA PHE A 169 -5.93 38.96 13.92
C PHE A 169 -5.93 37.50 14.37
N SER A 170 -4.75 36.89 14.46
CA SER A 170 -4.56 35.53 14.95
C SER A 170 -4.49 35.47 16.48
N GLY A 171 -4.59 36.63 17.16
CA GLY A 171 -4.54 36.74 18.61
C GLY A 171 -3.12 36.74 19.19
N ASP A 172 -2.10 36.80 18.34
CA ASP A 172 -0.70 36.86 18.76
C ASP A 172 -0.34 38.30 19.14
N ASP A 173 0.32 38.44 20.30
CA ASP A 173 0.93 39.69 20.75
C ASP A 173 2.46 39.55 20.72
N PRO A 174 3.13 40.08 19.67
CA PRO A 174 4.57 40.03 19.52
C PRO A 174 5.35 40.61 20.70
N VAL A 175 4.82 41.66 21.34
CA VAL A 175 5.49 42.35 22.44
C VAL A 175 5.36 41.54 23.72
N ALA A 176 4.18 40.95 23.97
CA ALA A 176 3.99 40.03 25.08
C ALA A 176 4.88 38.78 24.94
N LEU A 177 5.04 38.23 23.74
CA LEU A 177 5.92 37.10 23.49
C LEU A 177 7.39 37.43 23.81
N LEU A 178 7.87 38.59 23.35
CA LEU A 178 9.24 39.05 23.64
C LEU A 178 9.49 39.31 25.13
N SER A 179 8.48 39.79 25.85
CA SER A 179 8.59 40.02 27.30
C SER A 179 8.81 38.74 28.12
N ARG A 180 8.60 37.56 27.51
CA ARG A 180 8.80 36.25 28.15
C ARG A 180 10.22 35.71 27.94
N ILE A 181 11.07 36.38 27.16
CA ILE A 181 12.47 35.97 26.97
C ILE A 181 13.22 36.11 28.31
N PRO A 182 13.79 35.01 28.84
CA PRO A 182 14.57 35.05 30.07
C PRO A 182 15.89 35.81 29.86
N GLU A 183 16.33 36.51 30.89
CA GLU A 183 17.62 37.22 30.95
C GLU A 183 17.92 38.12 29.73
N LEU A 184 16.89 38.80 29.22
CA LEU A 184 17.01 39.70 28.08
C LEU A 184 17.90 40.91 28.43
N THR A 185 19.05 41.03 27.76
CA THR A 185 20.01 42.11 27.97
C THR A 185 19.85 43.25 26.96
N HIS A 186 19.28 42.97 25.79
CA HIS A 186 19.04 43.97 24.76
C HIS A 186 17.77 43.68 23.98
N LEU A 187 17.06 44.74 23.60
CA LEU A 187 15.93 44.70 22.67
C LEU A 187 15.94 45.96 21.81
N ALA A 188 15.99 45.78 20.51
CA ALA A 188 15.80 46.80 19.49
C ALA A 188 14.52 46.50 18.71
N ILE A 189 13.74 47.54 18.44
CA ILE A 189 12.49 47.47 17.69
C ILE A 189 12.62 48.44 16.54
N ALA A 190 12.46 47.94 15.32
CA ALA A 190 12.52 48.74 14.10
C ALA A 190 11.36 48.38 13.17
N PRO A 191 10.92 49.30 12.30
CA PRO A 191 10.00 48.92 11.26
C PRO A 191 10.67 47.99 10.25
N ARG A 192 9.98 46.95 9.79
CA ARG A 192 10.45 46.03 8.75
C ARG A 192 10.57 46.77 7.41
N ASP A 193 9.53 47.52 7.06
CA ASP A 193 9.46 48.34 5.86
C ASP A 193 9.20 49.82 6.20
N PRO A 194 9.55 50.79 5.33
CA PRO A 194 9.25 52.20 5.57
C PRO A 194 7.76 52.44 5.86
N TRP A 195 7.47 53.28 6.87
CA TRP A 195 6.08 53.56 7.22
C TRP A 195 5.31 54.18 6.05
N PRO A 196 4.11 53.66 5.73
CA PRO A 196 3.28 54.25 4.70
C PRO A 196 2.80 55.64 5.14
N ALA A 197 2.36 56.45 4.18
CA ALA A 197 1.73 57.74 4.48
C ALA A 197 0.54 57.56 5.44
N ALA A 198 0.29 58.54 6.32
CA ALA A 198 -0.72 58.43 7.39
C ALA A 198 -2.13 58.02 6.90
N ALA A 199 -2.48 58.33 5.64
CA ALA A 199 -3.75 57.93 5.04
C ALA A 199 -3.86 56.44 4.66
N MET A 200 -2.73 55.73 4.56
CA MET A 200 -2.63 54.30 4.22
C MET A 200 -2.08 53.47 5.38
N PHE A 201 -1.95 54.06 6.57
CA PHE A 201 -1.47 53.38 7.76
C PHE A 201 -2.57 52.47 8.32
N ASP A 202 -2.28 51.17 8.41
CA ASP A 202 -3.17 50.18 9.02
C ASP A 202 -2.61 49.75 10.38
N PRO A 203 -3.26 50.14 11.51
CA PRO A 203 -2.77 49.81 12.85
C PRO A 203 -2.93 48.32 13.20
N PHE A 204 -3.67 47.54 12.41
CA PHE A 204 -3.86 46.10 12.66
C PHE A 204 -2.88 45.21 11.90
N ARG A 205 -1.99 45.80 11.11
CA ARG A 205 -0.92 45.06 10.43
C ARG A 205 0.43 45.30 11.10
N SER A 206 1.08 44.23 11.53
CA SER A 206 2.43 44.32 12.11
C SER A 206 3.46 44.63 11.02
N ASN A 207 4.16 45.74 11.20
CA ASN A 207 5.33 46.14 10.40
C ASN A 207 6.57 46.25 11.28
N LEU A 208 6.63 45.49 12.38
CA LEU A 208 7.73 45.57 13.35
C LEU A 208 8.67 44.38 13.18
N ALA A 209 9.97 44.64 13.32
CA ALA A 209 11.03 43.66 13.44
C ALA A 209 11.72 43.89 14.79
N PHE A 210 12.07 42.79 15.44
CA PHE A 210 12.66 42.81 16.76
C PHE A 210 14.01 42.12 16.72
N GLU A 211 15.01 42.74 17.33
CA GLU A 211 16.34 42.15 17.50
C GLU A 211 16.67 42.17 18.99
N ALA A 212 17.09 41.04 19.55
CA ALA A 212 17.28 40.88 20.98
C ALA A 212 18.53 40.07 21.31
N LEU A 213 19.10 40.35 22.49
CA LEU A 213 20.20 39.58 23.07
C LEU A 213 19.79 39.06 24.45
N SER A 214 20.13 37.82 24.76
CA SER A 214 19.90 37.19 26.05
C SER A 214 21.17 36.49 26.57
N THR A 215 21.32 36.42 27.88
CA THR A 215 22.34 35.60 28.56
C THR A 215 21.83 34.21 28.96
N ALA A 216 20.53 33.93 28.75
CA ALA A 216 19.93 32.66 29.09
C ALA A 216 20.44 31.53 28.17
N PRO A 217 20.31 30.26 28.59
CA PRO A 217 20.61 29.11 27.74
C PRO A 217 19.75 29.11 26.47
N LEU A 218 20.33 28.68 25.34
CA LEU A 218 19.65 28.64 24.03
C LEU A 218 18.27 27.96 24.08
N GLY A 219 18.18 26.80 24.74
CA GLY A 219 16.93 26.05 24.85
C GLY A 219 15.81 26.77 25.62
N GLU A 220 16.15 27.67 26.55
CA GLU A 220 15.15 28.47 27.27
C GLU A 220 14.60 29.59 26.40
N VAL A 221 15.44 30.17 25.53
CA VAL A 221 15.03 31.19 24.55
C VAL A 221 14.18 30.56 23.44
N GLU A 222 14.57 29.40 22.93
CA GLU A 222 13.81 28.64 21.91
C GLU A 222 12.41 28.24 22.41
N ALA A 223 12.29 27.88 23.69
CA ALA A 223 11.00 27.51 24.29
C ALA A 223 9.96 28.63 24.24
N VAL A 224 10.39 29.90 24.26
CA VAL A 224 9.49 31.08 24.18
C VAL A 224 8.83 31.19 22.81
N PHE A 225 9.53 30.79 21.75
CA PHE A 225 9.05 30.91 20.36
C PHE A 225 8.54 29.60 19.77
N ARG A 226 8.29 28.57 20.61
CA ARG A 226 7.83 27.24 20.18
C ARG A 226 6.59 27.27 19.29
N LEU A 227 5.71 28.25 19.46
CA LEU A 227 4.46 28.37 18.69
C LEU A 227 4.63 29.14 17.37
N VAL A 228 5.80 29.75 17.12
CA VAL A 228 6.10 30.56 15.94
C VAL A 228 7.56 30.37 15.45
N PRO A 229 8.02 29.11 15.24
CA PRO A 229 9.43 28.81 14.96
C PRO A 229 9.90 29.33 13.60
N ASP A 230 8.98 29.55 12.66
CA ASP A 230 9.23 30.07 11.32
C ASP A 230 9.37 31.61 11.27
N GLN A 231 9.00 32.30 12.35
CA GLN A 231 9.04 33.76 12.46
C GLN A 231 10.28 34.28 13.20
N VAL A 232 11.12 33.40 13.74
CA VAL A 232 12.28 33.76 14.58
C VAL A 232 13.58 33.11 14.08
N GLU A 233 14.65 33.88 14.08
CA GLU A 233 16.03 33.41 13.84
C GLU A 233 16.79 33.51 15.16
N ILE A 234 17.33 32.41 15.68
CA ILE A 234 18.05 32.36 16.96
C ILE A 234 19.49 31.88 16.72
N VAL A 235 20.46 32.64 17.21
CA VAL A 235 21.88 32.45 16.93
C VAL A 235 22.69 32.40 18.23
N PRO A 236 23.44 31.33 18.51
CA PRO A 236 24.35 31.28 19.66
C PRO A 236 25.59 32.15 19.43
N LEU A 237 25.93 32.98 20.41
CA LEU A 237 27.09 33.89 20.39
C LEU A 237 28.20 33.30 21.26
N GLY A 238 29.19 32.62 20.65
CA GLY A 238 30.21 31.89 21.43
C GLY A 238 31.48 31.39 20.72
N ALA A 239 31.74 31.69 19.45
CA ALA A 239 33.02 31.34 18.81
C ALA A 239 33.45 32.37 17.73
N PRO A 240 34.75 32.65 17.55
CA PRO A 240 35.24 33.69 16.64
C PRO A 240 35.44 33.12 15.22
N ILE A 241 34.80 33.69 14.18
CA ILE A 241 35.09 33.34 12.78
C ILE A 241 35.09 34.59 11.88
N VAL A 242 36.10 34.63 11.00
CA VAL A 242 36.45 35.66 10.00
C VAL A 242 35.61 35.48 8.71
N VAL A 243 35.23 36.59 8.07
CA VAL A 243 34.33 36.64 6.89
C VAL A 243 35.09 36.82 5.57
N PRO A 244 34.64 36.15 4.48
CA PRO A 244 34.66 36.74 3.14
C PRO A 244 33.26 36.75 2.48
N VAL A 245 33.09 37.68 1.53
CA VAL A 245 31.82 38.22 0.99
C VAL A 245 31.57 37.76 -0.46
N ASP A 246 30.32 37.91 -0.92
CA ASP A 246 29.76 37.90 -2.29
C ASP A 246 29.27 36.52 -2.80
N ASP A 247 28.16 36.36 -3.54
CA ASP A 247 27.23 37.30 -4.16
C ASP A 247 25.86 36.63 -4.43
N VAL A 248 24.81 37.45 -4.57
CA VAL A 248 23.40 37.09 -4.74
C VAL A 248 23.05 36.95 -6.23
N VAL A 249 22.35 35.88 -6.64
CA VAL A 249 21.33 35.95 -7.70
C VAL A 249 20.26 34.87 -7.49
N ALA A 250 19.02 35.30 -7.29
CA ALA A 250 17.81 34.50 -7.47
C ALA A 250 17.20 34.86 -8.85
N ASP A 251 16.60 33.88 -9.52
CA ASP A 251 15.43 34.17 -10.35
C ASP A 251 14.48 32.97 -10.47
N GLU A 252 13.24 33.35 -10.67
CA GLU A 252 11.94 32.72 -10.54
C GLU A 252 11.68 31.54 -11.49
N THR A 253 10.84 30.60 -11.05
CA THR A 253 9.68 30.17 -11.86
C THR A 253 8.61 29.53 -10.98
N ARG A 254 7.47 30.21 -10.93
CA ARG A 254 6.25 29.84 -10.23
C ARG A 254 5.42 28.99 -11.19
N THR A 255 5.42 27.68 -11.03
CA THR A 255 4.55 26.78 -11.82
C THR A 255 3.21 26.60 -11.10
N GLU A 256 2.14 26.75 -11.87
CA GLU A 256 0.72 26.71 -11.49
C GLU A 256 0.35 25.41 -10.77
N ALA A 257 0.02 25.51 -9.48
CA ALA A 257 -0.50 24.39 -8.70
C ALA A 257 -1.97 24.12 -9.08
N MET A 258 -2.21 22.97 -9.72
CA MET A 258 -3.51 22.32 -9.72
C MET A 258 -3.95 22.18 -8.26
N ARG A 259 -5.14 22.72 -7.92
CA ARG A 259 -5.75 22.53 -6.60
C ARG A 259 -6.20 21.08 -6.48
N GLU A 260 -5.30 20.20 -6.05
CA GLU A 260 -5.66 18.87 -5.59
C GLU A 260 -6.47 18.99 -4.29
N LEU A 261 -7.69 18.48 -4.30
CA LEU A 261 -8.49 18.34 -3.09
C LEU A 261 -8.02 17.07 -2.38
N ARG A 262 -7.13 17.22 -1.38
CA ARG A 262 -6.75 16.12 -0.50
C ARG A 262 -7.92 15.80 0.41
N VAL A 263 -8.48 14.60 0.26
CA VAL A 263 -9.55 14.08 1.10
C VAL A 263 -8.95 12.98 1.98
N ASP A 264 -9.23 13.06 3.28
CA ASP A 264 -8.87 12.02 4.24
C ASP A 264 -9.44 10.65 3.79
N PRO A 265 -8.60 9.60 3.62
CA PRO A 265 -9.03 8.26 3.23
C PRO A 265 -10.16 7.72 4.11
N ALA A 266 -10.17 8.03 5.41
CA ALA A 266 -11.20 7.57 6.35
C ALA A 266 -12.60 8.08 5.98
N ARG A 267 -12.71 9.24 5.31
CA ARG A 267 -13.99 9.78 4.85
C ARG A 267 -14.54 9.02 3.65
N ILE A 268 -13.66 8.56 2.76
CA ILE A 268 -14.05 7.73 1.61
C ILE A 268 -14.46 6.35 2.10
N ASP A 269 -13.74 5.78 3.07
CA ASP A 269 -14.11 4.51 3.70
C ASP A 269 -15.48 4.61 4.40
N ALA A 270 -15.75 5.71 5.15
CA ALA A 270 -17.06 5.95 5.75
C ALA A 270 -18.19 6.07 4.71
N LEU A 271 -17.91 6.64 3.53
CA LEU A 271 -18.88 6.66 2.42
C LEU A 271 -19.15 5.26 1.87
N LEU A 272 -18.11 4.42 1.74
CA LEU A 272 -18.27 3.03 1.32
C LEU A 272 -19.08 2.22 2.33
N ASP A 273 -18.84 2.42 3.62
CA ASP A 273 -19.64 1.78 4.68
C ASP A 273 -21.10 2.22 4.63
N LEU A 274 -21.38 3.52 4.45
CA LEU A 274 -22.73 4.04 4.26
C LEU A 274 -23.41 3.47 3.00
N VAL A 275 -22.67 3.31 1.90
CA VAL A 275 -23.16 2.65 0.70
C VAL A 275 -23.45 1.17 0.98
N GLY A 276 -22.60 0.49 1.76
CA GLY A 276 -22.82 -0.88 2.23
C GLY A 276 -24.06 -1.01 3.12
N GLU A 277 -24.29 -0.09 4.04
CA GLU A 277 -25.50 -0.02 4.87
C GLU A 277 -26.74 0.24 4.02
N LEU A 278 -26.66 1.14 3.03
CA LEU A 278 -27.74 1.41 2.09
C LEU A 278 -28.08 0.16 1.28
N MET A 279 -27.07 -0.57 0.79
CA MET A 279 -27.26 -1.85 0.09
C MET A 279 -27.93 -2.88 1.01
N THR A 280 -27.47 -2.98 2.26
CA THR A 280 -28.02 -3.89 3.27
C THR A 280 -29.50 -3.57 3.53
N SER A 281 -29.83 -2.31 3.79
CA SER A 281 -31.20 -1.84 4.01
C SER A 281 -32.10 -2.11 2.80
N LYS A 282 -31.61 -1.84 1.60
CA LYS A 282 -32.31 -2.07 0.34
C LYS A 282 -32.60 -3.55 0.10
N ASN A 283 -31.66 -4.44 0.39
CA ASN A 283 -31.84 -5.89 0.25
C ASN A 283 -32.97 -6.41 1.17
N GLY A 284 -33.22 -5.75 2.30
CA GLY A 284 -34.37 -6.05 3.17
C GLY A 284 -35.75 -5.79 2.52
N MET A 285 -35.83 -4.97 1.48
CA MET A 285 -37.11 -4.67 0.78
C MET A 285 -37.64 -5.85 -0.02
N ALA A 286 -36.76 -6.76 -0.45
CA ALA A 286 -37.17 -7.95 -1.18
C ALA A 286 -38.06 -8.86 -0.30
N GLY A 287 -37.70 -8.98 0.98
CA GLY A 287 -38.52 -9.65 1.99
C GLY A 287 -39.87 -8.95 2.22
N LEU A 288 -39.90 -7.61 2.21
CA LEU A 288 -41.16 -6.84 2.31
C LEU A 288 -42.06 -7.06 1.08
N ALA A 289 -41.48 -7.12 -0.13
CA ALA A 289 -42.22 -7.43 -1.35
C ALA A 289 -42.82 -8.84 -1.31
N ALA A 290 -42.06 -9.82 -0.83
CA ALA A 290 -42.54 -11.20 -0.67
C ALA A 290 -43.68 -11.29 0.36
N MET A 291 -43.55 -10.64 1.52
CA MET A 291 -44.61 -10.58 2.53
C MET A 291 -45.86 -9.88 2.03
N ALA A 292 -45.71 -8.76 1.29
CA ALA A 292 -46.83 -8.08 0.66
C ALA A 292 -47.54 -8.95 -0.37
N GLY A 293 -46.79 -9.75 -1.15
CA GLY A 293 -47.34 -10.66 -2.15
C GLY A 293 -48.15 -11.82 -1.56
N ALA A 294 -47.84 -12.23 -0.33
CA ALA A 294 -48.57 -13.28 0.38
C ALA A 294 -49.92 -12.82 0.96
N LEU A 295 -50.16 -11.50 1.05
CA LEU A 295 -51.42 -10.95 1.54
C LEU A 295 -52.53 -11.03 0.46
N PRO A 296 -53.80 -11.26 0.84
CA PRO A 296 -54.91 -11.23 -0.10
C PRO A 296 -55.01 -9.89 -0.83
N GLY A 297 -54.86 -9.90 -2.17
CA GLY A 297 -54.86 -8.69 -3.00
C GLY A 297 -53.55 -7.87 -2.97
N GLY A 298 -52.51 -8.34 -2.28
CA GLY A 298 -51.24 -7.63 -2.12
C GLY A 298 -50.27 -7.72 -3.31
N THR A 299 -50.64 -8.44 -4.39
CA THR A 299 -49.80 -8.61 -5.58
C THR A 299 -49.43 -7.30 -6.28
N GLU A 300 -50.32 -6.31 -6.32
CA GLU A 300 -50.02 -5.00 -6.93
C GLU A 300 -49.05 -4.19 -6.06
N ILE A 301 -49.17 -4.31 -4.73
CA ILE A 301 -48.25 -3.68 -3.78
C ILE A 301 -46.86 -4.32 -3.90
N ALA A 302 -46.78 -5.66 -3.94
CA ALA A 302 -45.54 -6.39 -4.15
C ALA A 302 -44.84 -5.99 -5.45
N ARG A 303 -45.60 -5.84 -6.56
CA ARG A 303 -45.06 -5.41 -7.85
C ARG A 303 -44.50 -3.98 -7.80
N ARG A 304 -45.18 -3.06 -7.12
CA ARG A 304 -44.71 -1.68 -6.91
C ARG A 304 -43.46 -1.62 -6.05
N ILE A 305 -43.38 -2.41 -4.96
CA ILE A 305 -42.18 -2.51 -4.13
C ILE A 305 -41.01 -3.04 -4.97
N ALA A 306 -41.22 -4.10 -5.76
CA ALA A 306 -40.18 -4.66 -6.63
C ALA A 306 -39.69 -3.66 -7.70
N ALA A 307 -40.58 -2.83 -8.26
CA ALA A 307 -40.20 -1.78 -9.21
C ALA A 307 -39.32 -0.70 -8.55
N VAL A 308 -39.72 -0.20 -7.37
CA VAL A 308 -38.94 0.78 -6.59
C VAL A 308 -37.60 0.20 -6.15
N GLN A 309 -37.57 -1.08 -5.77
CA GLN A 309 -36.35 -1.79 -5.43
C GLN A 309 -35.38 -1.83 -6.62
N LYS A 310 -35.88 -2.13 -7.83
CA LYS A 310 -35.07 -2.13 -9.05
C LYS A 310 -34.47 -0.75 -9.37
N ASP A 311 -35.22 0.33 -9.14
CA ASP A 311 -34.71 1.68 -9.33
C ASP A 311 -33.63 2.01 -8.29
N LEU A 312 -33.82 1.57 -7.04
CA LEU A 312 -32.81 1.70 -5.98
C LEU A 312 -31.57 0.84 -6.28
N ASP A 313 -31.70 -0.37 -6.85
CA ASP A 313 -30.56 -1.18 -7.33
C ASP A 313 -29.66 -0.35 -8.24
N ARG A 314 -30.26 0.28 -9.27
CA ARG A 314 -29.52 1.08 -10.25
C ARG A 314 -28.85 2.30 -9.62
N LEU A 315 -29.55 3.03 -8.74
CA LEU A 315 -29.01 4.23 -8.11
C LEU A 315 -27.88 3.92 -7.12
N THR A 316 -28.04 2.88 -6.30
CA THR A 316 -27.01 2.45 -5.35
C THR A 316 -25.77 1.93 -6.07
N GLY A 317 -25.93 1.18 -7.18
CA GLY A 317 -24.80 0.76 -8.02
C GLY A 317 -24.03 1.95 -8.63
N ALA A 318 -24.74 2.96 -9.14
CA ALA A 318 -24.12 4.17 -9.66
C ALA A 318 -23.39 4.99 -8.57
N LEU A 319 -23.97 5.08 -7.37
CA LEU A 319 -23.33 5.73 -6.23
C LEU A 319 -22.06 4.98 -5.81
N HIS A 320 -22.13 3.66 -5.70
CA HIS A 320 -20.97 2.82 -5.36
C HIS A 320 -19.83 3.00 -6.37
N GLY A 321 -20.14 2.95 -7.68
CA GLY A 321 -19.14 3.19 -8.73
C GLY A 321 -18.52 4.58 -8.64
N GLY A 322 -19.32 5.62 -8.36
CA GLY A 322 -18.82 6.98 -8.19
C GLY A 322 -17.90 7.15 -6.97
N VAL A 323 -18.22 6.50 -5.85
CA VAL A 323 -17.35 6.52 -4.65
C VAL A 323 -16.06 5.74 -4.90
N LEU A 324 -16.12 4.57 -5.54
CA LEU A 324 -14.92 3.81 -5.93
C LEU A 324 -13.99 4.65 -6.80
N GLN A 325 -14.53 5.45 -7.73
CA GLN A 325 -13.73 6.31 -8.59
C GLN A 325 -12.93 7.37 -7.81
N THR A 326 -13.39 7.80 -6.63
CA THR A 326 -12.64 8.72 -5.78
C THR A 326 -11.48 8.08 -5.01
N ARG A 327 -11.44 6.74 -4.96
CA ARG A 327 -10.43 5.92 -4.27
C ARG A 327 -9.34 5.40 -5.19
N MET A 328 -9.50 5.61 -6.50
CA MET A 328 -8.59 5.11 -7.51
C MET A 328 -7.24 5.80 -7.41
N VAL A 329 -6.17 5.00 -7.39
CA VAL A 329 -4.79 5.49 -7.39
C VAL A 329 -3.98 4.77 -8.46
N PRO A 330 -2.96 5.41 -9.05
CA PRO A 330 -2.09 4.75 -10.02
C PRO A 330 -1.40 3.52 -9.42
N VAL A 331 -1.50 2.38 -10.11
CA VAL A 331 -0.86 1.12 -9.67
C VAL A 331 0.64 1.23 -9.54
N GLY A 332 1.26 2.19 -10.27
CA GLY A 332 2.68 2.49 -10.19
C GLY A 332 3.20 2.76 -8.78
N GLN A 333 2.34 3.25 -7.87
CA GLN A 333 2.70 3.44 -6.47
C GLN A 333 3.13 2.13 -5.78
N ALA A 334 2.49 1.00 -6.11
CA ALA A 334 2.85 -0.32 -5.58
C ALA A 334 4.24 -0.78 -6.05
N PHE A 335 4.72 -0.28 -7.19
CA PHE A 335 5.94 -0.76 -7.85
C PHE A 335 7.18 0.05 -7.49
N ARG A 336 7.05 1.20 -6.83
CA ARG A 336 8.15 2.15 -6.55
C ARG A 336 9.34 1.51 -5.84
N ARG A 337 9.09 0.53 -4.96
CA ARG A 337 10.13 -0.18 -4.20
C ARG A 337 10.81 -1.31 -5.00
N LEU A 338 10.19 -1.80 -6.09
CA LEU A 338 10.68 -2.96 -6.84
C LEU A 338 12.03 -2.74 -7.55
N PRO A 339 12.32 -1.62 -8.22
CA PRO A 339 13.60 -1.41 -8.91
C PRO A 339 14.81 -1.60 -7.99
N ARG A 340 14.75 -1.02 -6.79
CA ARG A 340 15.81 -1.12 -5.79
C ARG A 340 15.98 -2.55 -5.28
N LEU A 341 14.87 -3.23 -4.97
CA LEU A 341 14.90 -4.63 -4.51
C LEU A 341 15.46 -5.59 -5.59
N VAL A 342 15.14 -5.36 -6.86
CA VAL A 342 15.72 -6.13 -7.97
C VAL A 342 17.22 -5.88 -8.07
N ARG A 343 17.69 -4.64 -7.95
CA ARG A 343 19.13 -4.34 -7.96
C ARG A 343 19.87 -5.01 -6.80
N ASP A 344 19.31 -4.99 -5.60
CA ASP A 344 19.91 -5.63 -4.42
C ASP A 344 19.94 -7.15 -4.53
N LEU A 345 18.85 -7.77 -5.00
CA LEU A 345 18.81 -9.22 -5.27
C LEU A 345 19.80 -9.59 -6.38
N SER A 346 19.92 -8.77 -7.42
CA SER A 346 20.85 -8.97 -8.54
C SER A 346 22.30 -9.00 -8.06
N ARG A 347 22.68 -8.04 -7.19
CA ARG A 347 24.01 -8.00 -6.54
C ARG A 347 24.24 -9.22 -5.64
N ARG A 348 23.28 -9.56 -4.79
CA ARG A 348 23.40 -10.68 -3.82
C ARG A 348 23.51 -12.05 -4.51
N LEU A 349 22.74 -12.28 -5.58
CA LEU A 349 22.72 -13.54 -6.31
C LEU A 349 23.80 -13.62 -7.40
N GLY A 350 24.46 -12.52 -7.72
CA GLY A 350 25.44 -12.44 -8.80
C GLY A 350 24.81 -12.64 -10.19
N LYS A 351 23.55 -12.23 -10.35
CA LYS A 351 22.78 -12.37 -11.59
C LYS A 351 22.36 -10.99 -12.10
N PRO A 352 23.13 -10.37 -13.02
CA PRO A 352 22.80 -9.06 -13.58
C PRO A 352 21.39 -9.07 -14.17
N THR A 353 20.52 -8.20 -13.66
CA THR A 353 19.09 -8.18 -14.01
C THR A 353 18.61 -6.74 -14.11
N GLU A 354 17.83 -6.44 -15.14
CA GLU A 354 17.17 -5.16 -15.38
C GLU A 354 15.65 -5.32 -15.24
N LEU A 355 14.98 -4.35 -14.60
CA LEU A 355 13.53 -4.30 -14.44
C LEU A 355 12.94 -3.23 -15.37
N LEU A 356 12.03 -3.63 -16.25
CA LEU A 356 11.23 -2.73 -17.09
C LEU A 356 9.79 -2.68 -16.55
N ILE A 357 9.26 -1.49 -16.34
CA ILE A 357 7.87 -1.28 -15.88
C ILE A 357 7.08 -0.59 -17.00
N GLU A 358 5.95 -1.15 -17.36
CA GLU A 358 5.03 -0.60 -18.38
C GLU A 358 3.60 -0.53 -17.83
N GLY A 359 2.89 0.57 -18.10
CA GLY A 359 1.48 0.73 -17.71
C GLY A 359 1.26 1.11 -16.23
N ASP A 360 2.24 1.74 -15.59
CA ASP A 360 2.21 2.18 -14.20
C ASP A 360 1.17 3.28 -13.91
N ALA A 361 0.76 4.05 -14.93
CA ALA A 361 -0.29 5.06 -14.85
C ALA A 361 -1.72 4.49 -14.78
N ILE A 362 -1.92 3.18 -14.93
CA ILE A 362 -3.26 2.57 -14.83
C ILE A 362 -3.77 2.71 -13.40
N GLU A 363 -5.04 3.05 -13.23
CA GLU A 363 -5.62 3.26 -11.91
C GLU A 363 -6.29 1.99 -11.37
N ALA A 364 -6.12 1.73 -10.07
CA ALA A 364 -6.79 0.66 -9.33
C ALA A 364 -7.24 1.16 -7.94
N ASP A 365 -8.13 0.44 -7.29
CA ASP A 365 -8.53 0.70 -5.91
C ASP A 365 -7.30 0.69 -4.97
N LYS A 366 -7.25 1.67 -4.05
CA LYS A 366 -6.13 1.82 -3.13
C LYS A 366 -5.78 0.56 -2.34
N THR A 367 -6.77 -0.23 -1.88
CA THR A 367 -6.47 -1.48 -1.17
C THR A 367 -5.77 -2.49 -2.07
N ILE A 368 -6.19 -2.58 -3.33
CA ILE A 368 -5.52 -3.45 -4.30
C ILE A 368 -4.08 -2.99 -4.50
N VAL A 369 -3.84 -1.69 -4.66
CA VAL A 369 -2.48 -1.13 -4.82
C VAL A 369 -1.61 -1.39 -3.59
N ASP A 370 -2.12 -1.15 -2.39
CA ASP A 370 -1.39 -1.34 -1.14
C ASP A 370 -1.02 -2.83 -0.91
N GLU A 371 -1.91 -3.76 -1.29
CA GLU A 371 -1.71 -5.20 -1.09
C GLU A 371 -1.01 -5.92 -2.26
N LEU A 372 -0.92 -5.31 -3.44
CA LEU A 372 -0.31 -5.91 -4.65
C LEU A 372 1.21 -6.07 -4.52
N PHE A 373 1.86 -5.32 -3.63
CA PHE A 373 3.31 -5.32 -3.48
C PHE A 373 3.87 -6.70 -3.09
N GLU A 374 3.27 -7.38 -2.10
CA GLU A 374 3.75 -8.66 -1.58
C GLU A 374 3.71 -9.79 -2.63
N PRO A 375 2.61 -10.01 -3.36
CA PRO A 375 2.57 -10.98 -4.46
C PRO A 375 3.63 -10.71 -5.52
N LEU A 376 3.82 -9.45 -5.92
CA LEU A 376 4.80 -9.08 -6.94
C LEU A 376 6.24 -9.31 -6.46
N LEU A 377 6.54 -8.93 -5.23
CA LEU A 377 7.85 -9.17 -4.63
C LEU A 377 8.18 -10.67 -4.60
N HIS A 378 7.19 -11.51 -4.30
CA HIS A 378 7.35 -12.95 -4.34
C HIS A 378 7.64 -13.46 -5.75
N LEU A 379 6.88 -13.01 -6.75
CA LEU A 379 7.09 -13.40 -8.15
C LEU A 379 8.48 -12.96 -8.66
N VAL A 380 8.91 -11.75 -8.30
CA VAL A 380 10.26 -11.24 -8.62
C VAL A 380 11.34 -12.11 -8.00
N ARG A 381 11.22 -12.49 -6.72
CA ARG A 381 12.19 -13.41 -6.09
C ARG A 381 12.24 -14.75 -6.79
N ASN A 382 11.10 -15.35 -7.11
CA ASN A 382 11.06 -16.63 -7.82
C ASN A 382 11.73 -16.55 -9.20
N ALA A 383 11.49 -15.46 -9.94
CA ALA A 383 12.17 -15.20 -11.20
C ALA A 383 13.70 -15.11 -11.01
N MET A 384 14.18 -14.37 -10.01
CA MET A 384 15.61 -14.17 -9.78
C MET A 384 16.33 -15.39 -9.20
N ASP A 385 15.72 -16.11 -8.25
CA ASP A 385 16.33 -17.27 -7.60
C ASP A 385 16.37 -18.48 -8.52
N HIS A 386 15.25 -18.79 -9.18
CA HIS A 386 15.06 -20.05 -9.92
C HIS A 386 14.95 -19.87 -11.44
N GLY A 387 14.35 -18.78 -11.91
CA GLY A 387 14.15 -18.52 -13.34
C GLY A 387 15.44 -18.11 -14.06
N ILE A 388 16.04 -17.00 -13.62
CA ILE A 388 17.18 -16.35 -14.27
C ILE A 388 18.45 -17.19 -14.09
N GLU A 389 19.14 -17.44 -15.19
CA GLU A 389 20.43 -18.13 -15.21
C GLU A 389 21.59 -17.20 -14.85
N SER A 390 22.72 -17.77 -14.43
CA SER A 390 23.95 -16.99 -14.22
C SER A 390 24.47 -16.41 -15.54
N ALA A 391 25.27 -15.33 -15.48
CA ALA A 391 25.83 -14.71 -16.69
C ALA A 391 26.60 -15.70 -17.58
N ALA A 392 27.30 -16.68 -16.98
CA ALA A 392 28.01 -17.72 -17.72
C ALA A 392 27.06 -18.69 -18.44
N GLU A 393 25.99 -19.13 -17.77
CA GLU A 393 24.94 -19.99 -18.37
C GLU A 393 24.20 -19.25 -19.50
N ARG A 394 23.89 -17.96 -19.32
CA ARG A 394 23.24 -17.14 -20.34
C ARG A 394 24.10 -16.97 -21.58
N PHE A 395 25.39 -16.70 -21.41
CA PHE A 395 26.34 -16.63 -22.52
C PHE A 395 26.44 -17.96 -23.28
N ALA A 396 26.47 -19.10 -22.55
CA ALA A 396 26.47 -20.42 -23.17
C ALA A 396 25.16 -20.73 -23.94
N ALA A 397 24.03 -20.17 -23.50
CA ALA A 397 22.74 -20.27 -24.17
C ALA A 397 22.53 -19.24 -25.31
N GLY A 398 23.52 -18.37 -25.57
CA GLY A 398 23.43 -17.31 -26.59
C GLY A 398 22.53 -16.13 -26.22
N LYS A 399 22.22 -15.96 -24.92
CA LYS A 399 21.40 -14.87 -24.38
C LYS A 399 22.26 -13.69 -23.93
N PRO A 400 21.69 -12.47 -23.81
CA PRO A 400 22.39 -11.32 -23.21
C PRO A 400 22.86 -11.64 -21.78
N ALA A 401 24.00 -11.06 -21.39
CA ALA A 401 24.58 -11.29 -20.06
C ALA A 401 23.71 -10.74 -18.92
N SER A 402 22.95 -9.67 -19.18
CA SER A 402 21.92 -9.16 -18.29
C SER A 402 20.58 -9.84 -18.62
N ALA A 403 19.85 -10.26 -17.60
CA ALA A 403 18.47 -10.72 -17.72
C ALA A 403 17.50 -9.54 -17.68
N THR A 404 16.33 -9.71 -18.26
CA THR A 404 15.27 -8.70 -18.25
C THR A 404 14.03 -9.26 -17.58
N ILE A 405 13.54 -8.55 -16.56
CA ILE A 405 12.22 -8.75 -15.97
C ILE A 405 11.32 -7.61 -16.45
N THR A 406 10.18 -7.93 -17.03
CA THR A 406 9.18 -6.96 -17.48
C THR A 406 7.93 -7.08 -16.62
N LEU A 407 7.60 -6.00 -15.90
CA LEU A 407 6.33 -5.82 -15.24
C LEU A 407 5.42 -4.97 -16.14
N ARG A 408 4.36 -5.57 -16.69
CA ARG A 408 3.41 -4.90 -17.56
C ARG A 408 2.03 -4.94 -16.95
N VAL A 409 1.38 -3.78 -16.86
CA VAL A 409 -0.01 -3.64 -16.48
C VAL A 409 -0.87 -3.25 -17.68
N VAL A 410 -2.01 -3.89 -17.85
CA VAL A 410 -3.01 -3.58 -18.87
C VAL A 410 -4.40 -3.57 -18.26
N ALA A 411 -5.21 -2.56 -18.55
CA ALA A 411 -6.62 -2.55 -18.18
C ALA A 411 -7.43 -3.35 -19.22
N GLU A 412 -8.22 -4.32 -18.76
CA GLU A 412 -9.10 -5.16 -19.57
C GLU A 412 -10.51 -5.18 -18.96
N GLY A 413 -11.37 -4.25 -19.40
CA GLY A 413 -12.73 -4.12 -18.89
C GLY A 413 -12.76 -3.62 -17.44
N ASP A 414 -13.36 -4.41 -16.55
CA ASP A 414 -13.42 -4.21 -15.10
C ASP A 414 -12.25 -4.88 -14.35
N HIS A 415 -11.25 -5.37 -15.07
CA HIS A 415 -10.06 -6.01 -14.51
C HIS A 415 -8.77 -5.29 -14.94
N ILE A 416 -7.74 -5.40 -14.11
CA ILE A 416 -6.35 -5.14 -14.48
C ILE A 416 -5.62 -6.48 -14.63
N LEU A 417 -4.82 -6.57 -15.68
CA LEU A 417 -3.88 -7.66 -15.90
C LEU A 417 -2.49 -7.16 -15.52
N VAL A 418 -1.96 -7.68 -14.41
CA VAL A 418 -0.59 -7.40 -13.96
C VAL A 418 0.26 -8.61 -14.32
N SER A 419 1.13 -8.45 -15.32
CA SER A 419 1.97 -9.52 -15.85
C SER A 419 3.43 -9.27 -15.49
N LEU A 420 4.09 -10.28 -14.91
CA LEU A 420 5.53 -10.31 -14.67
C LEU A 420 6.16 -11.35 -15.59
N SER A 421 7.01 -10.92 -16.50
CA SER A 421 7.71 -11.77 -17.46
C SER A 421 9.21 -11.74 -17.23
N ASP A 422 9.88 -12.90 -17.28
CA ASP A 422 11.34 -13.01 -17.25
C ASP A 422 11.86 -13.79 -18.46
N ASP A 423 13.05 -13.42 -18.95
CA ASP A 423 13.73 -14.09 -20.07
C ASP A 423 14.67 -15.23 -19.65
N GLY A 424 14.39 -15.84 -18.49
CA GLY A 424 15.18 -16.90 -17.88
C GLY A 424 15.08 -18.24 -18.59
N ARG A 425 15.41 -19.32 -17.86
CA ARG A 425 15.50 -20.68 -18.44
C ARG A 425 14.16 -21.31 -18.79
N GLY A 426 13.05 -20.67 -18.43
CA GLY A 426 11.72 -21.26 -18.52
C GLY A 426 11.50 -22.38 -17.50
N ILE A 427 10.28 -22.89 -17.45
CA ILE A 427 9.88 -23.97 -16.55
C ILE A 427 9.83 -25.28 -17.33
N ASP A 428 10.38 -26.35 -16.76
CA ASP A 428 10.35 -27.71 -17.33
C ASP A 428 9.12 -28.49 -16.82
N PRO A 429 8.11 -28.75 -17.67
CA PRO A 429 6.92 -29.50 -17.26
C PRO A 429 7.25 -30.93 -16.83
N GLY A 430 8.29 -31.56 -17.41
CA GLY A 430 8.71 -32.92 -17.05
C GLY A 430 9.22 -33.02 -15.62
N ARG A 431 9.96 -32.00 -15.17
CA ARG A 431 10.39 -31.89 -13.76
C ARG A 431 9.21 -31.69 -12.81
N ILE A 432 8.24 -30.88 -13.20
CA ILE A 432 7.03 -30.65 -12.39
C ILE A 432 6.23 -31.94 -12.25
N ARG A 433 5.98 -32.66 -13.36
CA ARG A 433 5.28 -33.96 -13.33
C ARG A 433 5.97 -34.93 -12.37
N THR A 434 7.29 -35.05 -12.46
CA THR A 434 8.07 -35.95 -11.63
C THR A 434 8.01 -35.55 -10.15
N ALA A 435 8.13 -34.25 -9.85
CA ALA A 435 8.04 -33.72 -8.49
C ALA A 435 6.63 -33.88 -7.90
N ALA A 436 5.58 -33.63 -8.67
CA ALA A 436 4.18 -33.78 -8.26
C ALA A 436 3.86 -35.24 -7.87
N VAL A 437 4.33 -36.20 -8.67
CA VAL A 437 4.17 -37.63 -8.40
C VAL A 437 4.98 -38.05 -7.18
N GLY A 438 6.24 -37.61 -7.08
CA GLY A 438 7.11 -37.93 -5.94
C GLY A 438 6.60 -37.40 -4.61
N LYS A 439 5.87 -36.26 -4.63
CA LYS A 439 5.22 -35.66 -3.46
C LYS A 439 3.80 -36.18 -3.20
N GLY A 440 3.28 -37.08 -4.03
CA GLY A 440 1.94 -37.64 -3.87
C GLY A 440 0.79 -36.68 -4.17
N LEU A 441 1.05 -35.54 -4.82
CA LEU A 441 0.03 -34.56 -5.18
C LEU A 441 -0.86 -35.06 -6.34
N VAL A 442 -0.29 -35.86 -7.23
CA VAL A 442 -0.99 -36.40 -8.42
C VAL A 442 -0.49 -37.82 -8.71
N SER A 443 -1.36 -38.72 -9.18
CA SER A 443 -0.95 -40.07 -9.60
C SER A 443 -0.11 -40.02 -10.89
N ALA A 444 0.75 -41.01 -11.11
CA ALA A 444 1.60 -41.07 -12.31
C ALA A 444 0.79 -41.10 -13.62
N GLU A 445 -0.33 -41.81 -13.63
CA GLU A 445 -1.25 -41.87 -14.78
C GLU A 445 -1.92 -40.51 -15.04
N ARG A 446 -2.36 -39.82 -13.98
CA ARG A 446 -2.99 -38.50 -14.11
C ARG A 446 -1.96 -37.44 -14.50
N ALA A 447 -0.76 -37.51 -13.93
CA ALA A 447 0.35 -36.63 -14.29
C ALA A 447 0.79 -36.82 -15.74
N ALA A 448 0.68 -38.00 -16.33
CA ALA A 448 0.96 -38.23 -17.75
C ALA A 448 -0.15 -37.71 -18.68
N ALA A 449 -1.39 -37.63 -18.19
CA ALA A 449 -2.55 -37.20 -18.97
C ALA A 449 -2.73 -35.67 -19.06
N LEU A 450 -2.08 -34.89 -18.17
CA LEU A 450 -2.18 -33.43 -18.17
C LEU A 450 -1.45 -32.82 -19.38
N SER A 451 -1.97 -31.72 -19.94
CA SER A 451 -1.20 -30.94 -20.91
C SER A 451 -0.03 -30.22 -20.22
N ASP A 452 0.98 -29.77 -20.98
CA ASP A 452 2.10 -29.02 -20.40
C ASP A 452 1.64 -27.73 -19.70
N ARG A 453 0.56 -27.12 -20.19
CA ARG A 453 -0.07 -25.94 -19.58
C ARG A 453 -0.72 -26.31 -18.24
N ASP A 454 -1.54 -27.36 -18.20
CA ASP A 454 -2.24 -27.77 -16.97
C ASP A 454 -1.28 -28.27 -15.89
N VAL A 455 -0.08 -28.73 -16.28
CA VAL A 455 0.97 -29.10 -15.33
C VAL A 455 1.52 -27.89 -14.59
N LEU A 456 1.58 -26.71 -15.22
CA LEU A 456 2.08 -25.50 -14.55
C LEU A 456 1.16 -25.08 -13.39
N ASP A 457 -0.15 -25.38 -13.47
CA ASP A 457 -1.08 -25.08 -12.38
C ASP A 457 -0.78 -25.84 -11.08
N LEU A 458 -0.03 -26.95 -11.17
CA LEU A 458 0.43 -27.71 -10.00
C LEU A 458 1.47 -26.94 -9.17
N LEU A 459 2.15 -25.93 -9.75
CA LEU A 459 3.11 -25.09 -9.03
C LEU A 459 2.46 -24.32 -7.88
N PHE A 460 1.18 -24.03 -8.00
CA PHE A 460 0.38 -23.33 -7.01
C PHE A 460 -0.28 -24.26 -5.98
N ALA A 461 -0.07 -25.57 -6.08
CA ALA A 461 -0.61 -26.51 -5.10
C ALA A 461 0.13 -26.37 -3.76
N ALA A 462 -0.62 -26.42 -2.66
CA ALA A 462 -0.05 -26.36 -1.31
C ALA A 462 1.01 -27.46 -1.13
N GLY A 463 2.21 -27.08 -0.67
CA GLY A 463 3.33 -28.01 -0.46
C GLY A 463 4.12 -28.40 -1.71
N PHE A 464 3.83 -27.81 -2.89
CA PHE A 464 4.60 -28.08 -4.11
C PHE A 464 6.06 -27.59 -4.02
N SER A 465 6.36 -26.55 -3.23
CA SER A 465 7.67 -25.88 -3.11
C SER A 465 8.87 -26.81 -3.35
N THR A 466 9.67 -26.51 -4.38
CA THR A 466 10.75 -27.37 -4.88
C THR A 466 12.03 -27.32 -4.05
N ALA A 467 12.08 -26.53 -2.97
CA ALA A 467 13.28 -26.37 -2.17
C ALA A 467 13.50 -27.56 -1.22
N ALA A 468 14.63 -28.25 -1.38
CA ALA A 468 15.09 -29.32 -0.50
C ALA A 468 15.71 -28.81 0.83
N ALA A 469 15.94 -27.49 0.93
CA ALA A 469 16.43 -26.82 2.12
C ALA A 469 15.74 -25.47 2.29
N VAL A 470 15.35 -25.13 3.52
CA VAL A 470 14.89 -23.80 3.91
C VAL A 470 16.11 -22.88 3.81
N SER A 471 16.16 -21.99 2.82
CA SER A 471 17.19 -20.95 2.78
C SER A 471 16.83 -19.86 3.78
N ASP A 472 17.84 -19.27 4.43
CA ASP A 472 17.68 -18.16 5.39
C ASP A 472 16.98 -16.92 4.76
N LEU A 473 16.87 -16.87 3.43
CA LEU A 473 16.20 -15.82 2.67
C LEU A 473 14.68 -16.01 2.56
N SER A 474 14.19 -17.25 2.72
CA SER A 474 12.77 -17.61 2.67
C SER A 474 12.20 -17.74 4.08
N GLY A 475 12.26 -16.65 4.84
CA GLY A 475 11.60 -16.58 6.14
C GLY A 475 10.10 -16.86 5.96
N ARG A 476 9.70 -18.10 6.28
CA ARG A 476 8.35 -18.72 6.30
C ARG A 476 8.04 -19.80 5.25
N GLY A 477 8.96 -20.17 4.35
CA GLY A 477 8.70 -21.32 3.45
C GLY A 477 7.51 -21.11 2.51
N VAL A 478 7.33 -19.87 2.05
CA VAL A 478 6.20 -19.41 1.25
C VAL A 478 6.45 -19.81 -0.21
N GLY A 479 5.51 -20.53 -0.84
CA GLY A 479 5.59 -20.90 -2.26
C GLY A 479 4.68 -20.04 -3.14
N LEU A 480 4.56 -20.43 -4.41
CA LEU A 480 3.59 -19.84 -5.35
C LEU A 480 2.14 -20.01 -4.87
N ASP A 481 1.87 -20.96 -3.97
CA ASP A 481 0.58 -21.13 -3.30
C ASP A 481 0.11 -19.88 -2.54
N ALA A 482 1.03 -19.15 -1.89
CA ALA A 482 0.70 -17.88 -1.26
C ALA A 482 0.35 -16.79 -2.27
N VAL A 483 1.03 -16.75 -3.42
CA VAL A 483 0.69 -15.80 -4.50
C VAL A 483 -0.73 -16.08 -5.02
N ARG A 484 -1.12 -17.36 -5.14
CA ARG A 484 -2.52 -17.71 -5.48
C ARG A 484 -3.48 -17.28 -4.38
N ALA A 485 -3.14 -17.53 -3.11
CA ALA A 485 -3.99 -17.11 -1.99
C ALA A 485 -4.18 -15.59 -1.94
N ASP A 486 -3.12 -14.82 -2.16
CA ASP A 486 -3.20 -13.35 -2.22
C ASP A 486 -4.00 -12.86 -3.44
N ALA A 487 -3.79 -13.46 -4.62
CA ALA A 487 -4.59 -13.14 -5.80
C ALA A 487 -6.09 -13.41 -5.56
N THR A 488 -6.44 -14.54 -4.96
CA THR A 488 -7.82 -14.89 -4.60
C THR A 488 -8.38 -13.94 -3.54
N ARG A 489 -7.57 -13.56 -2.53
CA ARG A 489 -7.95 -12.60 -1.48
C ARG A 489 -8.27 -11.22 -2.04
N LEU A 490 -7.56 -10.81 -3.09
CA LEU A 490 -7.81 -9.60 -3.86
C LEU A 490 -9.00 -9.73 -4.85
N GLY A 491 -9.73 -10.84 -4.83
CA GLY A 491 -10.86 -11.09 -5.72
C GLY A 491 -10.46 -11.41 -7.16
N GLY A 492 -9.22 -11.81 -7.38
CA GLY A 492 -8.66 -12.10 -8.69
C GLY A 492 -8.21 -13.55 -8.87
N THR A 493 -7.45 -13.78 -9.95
CA THR A 493 -6.88 -15.08 -10.30
C THR A 493 -5.43 -14.93 -10.75
N VAL A 494 -4.67 -16.01 -10.72
CA VAL A 494 -3.28 -16.05 -11.19
C VAL A 494 -3.08 -17.20 -12.17
N ALA A 495 -2.30 -16.96 -13.22
CA ALA A 495 -1.93 -17.96 -14.21
C ALA A 495 -0.43 -17.84 -14.57
N ILE A 496 0.19 -18.96 -14.95
CA ILE A 496 1.58 -18.99 -15.44
C ILE A 496 1.59 -19.57 -16.86
N ASP A 497 2.28 -18.89 -17.75
CA ASP A 497 2.65 -19.40 -19.07
C ASP A 497 4.18 -19.45 -19.16
N SER A 498 4.73 -20.60 -19.51
CA SER A 498 6.18 -20.77 -19.63
C SER A 498 6.51 -21.87 -20.62
N ARG A 499 7.64 -21.70 -21.31
CA ARG A 499 8.25 -22.74 -22.14
C ARG A 499 9.74 -22.81 -21.85
N LEU A 500 10.28 -24.03 -21.80
CA LEU A 500 11.70 -24.25 -21.54
C LEU A 500 12.58 -23.51 -22.57
N GLY A 501 13.57 -22.75 -22.07
CA GLY A 501 14.46 -21.91 -22.86
C GLY A 501 13.85 -20.57 -23.34
N HIS A 502 12.59 -20.31 -23.05
CA HIS A 502 11.86 -19.09 -23.41
C HIS A 502 11.36 -18.34 -22.16
N VAL A 503 10.68 -17.22 -22.42
CA VAL A 503 10.10 -16.36 -21.39
C VAL A 503 9.12 -17.14 -20.50
N THR A 504 9.22 -16.91 -19.19
CA THR A 504 8.17 -17.26 -18.23
C THR A 504 7.36 -16.01 -17.94
N SER A 505 6.04 -16.09 -18.03
CA SER A 505 5.13 -15.00 -17.71
C SER A 505 4.11 -15.46 -16.67
N THR A 506 4.06 -14.74 -15.55
CA THR A 506 3.00 -14.90 -14.56
C THR A 506 2.04 -13.73 -14.65
N THR A 507 0.74 -13.99 -14.76
CA THR A 507 -0.29 -12.97 -14.92
C THR A 507 -1.27 -13.04 -13.77
N LEU A 508 -1.37 -11.94 -13.02
CA LEU A 508 -2.40 -11.68 -12.02
C LEU A 508 -3.56 -10.94 -12.72
N ARG A 509 -4.74 -11.53 -12.73
CA ARG A 509 -5.98 -10.88 -13.18
C ARG A 509 -6.74 -10.43 -11.95
N LEU A 510 -6.70 -9.14 -11.66
CA LEU A 510 -7.31 -8.53 -10.48
C LEU A 510 -8.46 -7.62 -10.93
N PRO A 511 -9.54 -7.47 -10.16
CA PRO A 511 -10.56 -6.49 -10.49
C PRO A 511 -9.99 -5.06 -10.29
N VAL A 512 -10.57 -4.07 -10.96
CA VAL A 512 -10.15 -2.65 -10.83
C VAL A 512 -10.51 -2.09 -9.44
N GLY A 513 -11.48 -2.70 -8.75
CA GLY A 513 -11.84 -2.45 -7.35
C GLY A 513 -12.61 -3.62 -6.76
N PHE A 514 -13.03 -3.56 -5.49
CA PHE A 514 -13.84 -4.63 -4.89
C PHE A 514 -15.14 -4.82 -5.66
N ALA A 515 -15.21 -5.92 -6.42
CA ALA A 515 -16.34 -6.20 -7.28
C ALA A 515 -17.55 -6.65 -6.44
N MET A 516 -18.71 -6.06 -6.75
CA MET A 516 -19.98 -6.57 -6.26
C MET A 516 -20.18 -8.01 -6.76
N THR A 517 -20.40 -8.94 -5.83
CA THR A 517 -20.68 -10.33 -6.16
C THR A 517 -22.19 -10.53 -6.23
N GLN A 518 -22.67 -11.08 -7.34
CA GLN A 518 -24.04 -11.57 -7.43
C GLN A 518 -24.14 -12.97 -6.83
N LEU A 519 -24.91 -13.09 -5.75
CA LEU A 519 -25.15 -14.34 -5.05
C LEU A 519 -26.56 -14.85 -5.34
N LEU A 520 -26.68 -16.16 -5.52
CA LEU A 520 -27.94 -16.89 -5.44
C LEU A 520 -28.08 -17.42 -4.02
N ILE A 521 -29.12 -16.98 -3.30
CA ILE A 521 -29.37 -17.49 -1.96
C ILE A 521 -30.08 -18.85 -2.08
N VAL A 522 -29.49 -19.87 -1.47
CA VAL A 522 -30.04 -21.22 -1.40
C VAL A 522 -30.28 -21.63 0.06
N SER A 523 -31.28 -22.46 0.28
CA SER A 523 -31.60 -23.01 1.60
C SER A 523 -31.24 -24.49 1.68
N VAL A 524 -30.64 -24.87 2.80
CA VAL A 524 -30.34 -26.26 3.17
C VAL A 524 -30.69 -26.44 4.64
N GLY A 525 -31.70 -27.27 4.93
CA GLY A 525 -32.31 -27.38 6.24
C GLY A 525 -32.90 -26.04 6.71
N THR A 526 -32.46 -25.59 7.87
CA THR A 526 -32.84 -24.29 8.44
C THR A 526 -31.92 -23.15 8.02
N GLU A 527 -30.78 -23.45 7.41
CA GLU A 527 -29.72 -22.50 7.11
C GLU A 527 -29.81 -21.98 5.66
N ARG A 528 -29.20 -20.81 5.45
CA ARG A 528 -29.11 -20.15 4.14
C ARG A 528 -27.66 -19.91 3.76
N TYR A 529 -27.35 -20.16 2.50
CA TYR A 529 -26.02 -20.01 1.93
C TYR A 529 -26.08 -19.17 0.66
N GLY A 530 -25.03 -18.41 0.40
CA GLY A 530 -24.83 -17.67 -0.83
C GLY A 530 -23.98 -18.47 -1.81
N VAL A 531 -24.47 -18.69 -3.02
CA VAL A 531 -23.71 -19.32 -4.11
C VAL A 531 -23.41 -18.26 -5.18
N PRO A 532 -22.14 -18.02 -5.55
CA PRO A 532 -21.82 -17.08 -6.63
C PRO A 532 -22.52 -17.44 -7.95
N MET A 533 -23.27 -16.48 -8.50
CA MET A 533 -24.06 -16.66 -9.74
C MET A 533 -23.19 -17.04 -10.93
N GLN A 534 -21.92 -16.65 -10.95
CA GLN A 534 -20.98 -16.95 -12.03
C GLN A 534 -20.75 -18.46 -12.21
N ALA A 535 -20.88 -19.24 -11.13
CA ALA A 535 -20.74 -20.69 -11.17
C ALA A 535 -22.03 -21.42 -11.59
N VAL A 536 -23.18 -20.72 -11.62
CA VAL A 536 -24.51 -21.30 -11.86
C VAL A 536 -24.92 -21.12 -13.32
N LEU A 537 -25.08 -22.24 -14.04
CA LEU A 537 -25.52 -22.26 -15.44
C LEU A 537 -27.04 -22.13 -15.55
N GLU A 538 -27.78 -22.99 -14.84
CA GLU A 538 -29.24 -23.00 -14.82
C GLU A 538 -29.77 -23.69 -13.56
N THR A 539 -31.05 -23.48 -13.26
CA THR A 539 -31.74 -24.13 -12.13
C THR A 539 -32.85 -25.01 -12.68
N VAL A 540 -32.90 -26.27 -12.23
CA VAL A 540 -33.86 -27.26 -12.74
C VAL A 540 -34.53 -27.99 -11.60
N ARG A 541 -35.78 -28.41 -11.81
CA ARG A 541 -36.46 -29.37 -10.93
C ARG A 541 -36.36 -30.75 -11.53
N VAL A 542 -35.93 -31.71 -10.73
CA VAL A 542 -35.72 -33.09 -11.15
C VAL A 542 -36.60 -33.99 -10.32
N ALA A 543 -37.51 -34.72 -10.96
CA ALA A 543 -38.31 -35.75 -10.31
C ALA A 543 -37.40 -36.89 -9.84
N GLN A 544 -37.67 -37.46 -8.67
CA GLN A 544 -36.83 -38.51 -8.07
C GLN A 544 -36.64 -39.72 -9.00
N GLN A 545 -37.67 -40.05 -9.79
CA GLN A 545 -37.66 -41.11 -10.81
C GLN A 545 -36.70 -40.86 -12.00
N ALA A 546 -36.33 -39.60 -12.27
CA ALA A 546 -35.38 -39.24 -13.33
C ALA A 546 -33.92 -39.33 -12.85
N VAL A 547 -33.70 -39.50 -11.53
CA VAL A 547 -32.37 -39.66 -10.95
C VAL A 547 -31.96 -41.12 -11.00
N THR A 548 -30.89 -41.40 -11.74
CA THR A 548 -30.33 -42.75 -11.90
C THR A 548 -29.08 -42.91 -11.03
N PRO A 549 -28.99 -43.98 -10.22
CA PRO A 549 -27.74 -44.30 -9.50
C PRO A 549 -26.67 -44.82 -10.48
N ILE A 550 -25.46 -44.28 -10.38
CA ILE A 550 -24.28 -44.69 -11.16
C ILE A 550 -23.16 -45.01 -10.16
N ARG A 551 -22.92 -46.31 -9.93
CA ARG A 551 -22.00 -46.81 -8.89
C ARG A 551 -22.38 -46.27 -7.51
N THR A 552 -21.51 -45.47 -6.89
CA THR A 552 -21.73 -44.82 -5.58
C THR A 552 -22.40 -43.45 -5.71
N ASN A 553 -22.51 -42.90 -6.93
CA ASN A 553 -22.99 -41.54 -7.18
C ASN A 553 -24.38 -41.57 -7.81
N ARG A 554 -25.01 -40.40 -7.90
CA ARG A 554 -26.31 -40.20 -8.56
C ARG A 554 -26.11 -39.30 -9.77
N ALA A 555 -26.95 -39.45 -10.79
CA ALA A 555 -26.92 -38.60 -11.97
C ALA A 555 -28.32 -38.46 -12.56
N PHE A 556 -28.52 -37.45 -13.40
CA PHE A 556 -29.73 -37.30 -14.19
C PHE A 556 -29.36 -36.86 -15.62
N VAL A 557 -30.28 -37.06 -16.57
CA VAL A 557 -30.06 -36.64 -17.96
C VAL A 557 -30.66 -35.25 -18.16
N LEU A 558 -29.82 -34.31 -18.59
CA LEU A 558 -30.19 -32.94 -18.96
C LEU A 558 -29.84 -32.70 -20.42
N ARG A 559 -30.86 -32.60 -21.29
CA ARG A 559 -30.72 -32.33 -22.74
C ARG A 559 -29.64 -33.21 -23.38
N ASP A 560 -29.78 -34.53 -23.20
CA ASP A 560 -28.90 -35.59 -23.73
C ASP A 560 -27.49 -35.67 -23.13
N SER A 561 -27.21 -34.91 -22.06
CA SER A 561 -25.97 -35.03 -21.28
C SER A 561 -26.24 -35.62 -19.89
N THR A 562 -25.38 -36.54 -19.44
CA THR A 562 -25.46 -37.10 -18.08
C THR A 562 -24.77 -36.15 -17.12
N VAL A 563 -25.54 -35.60 -16.18
CA VAL A 563 -25.05 -34.65 -15.17
C VAL A 563 -24.95 -35.37 -13.82
N PRO A 564 -23.75 -35.46 -13.20
CA PRO A 564 -23.60 -35.99 -11.85
C PRO A 564 -24.36 -35.11 -10.86
N LEU A 565 -24.97 -35.75 -9.87
CA LEU A 565 -25.84 -35.13 -8.88
C LEU A 565 -25.24 -35.33 -7.48
N LEU A 566 -24.93 -34.21 -6.82
CA LEU A 566 -24.41 -34.13 -5.46
C LEU A 566 -25.43 -33.48 -4.54
N SER A 567 -25.38 -33.77 -3.25
CA SER A 567 -26.22 -33.10 -2.25
C SER A 567 -25.46 -32.02 -1.53
N LEU A 568 -25.97 -30.79 -1.50
CA LEU A 568 -25.32 -29.71 -0.74
C LEU A 568 -25.33 -29.99 0.76
N SER A 569 -26.36 -30.67 1.29
CA SER A 569 -26.38 -31.12 2.69
C SER A 569 -25.18 -32.00 3.03
N ASP A 570 -24.86 -32.94 2.12
CA ASP A 570 -23.82 -33.94 2.35
C ASP A 570 -22.44 -33.27 2.23
N LEU A 571 -22.27 -32.35 1.28
CA LEU A 571 -21.05 -31.54 1.12
C LEU A 571 -20.77 -30.67 2.34
N LEU A 572 -21.81 -30.12 2.98
CA LEU A 572 -21.70 -29.29 4.18
C LEU A 572 -21.68 -30.10 5.49
N GLY A 573 -21.76 -31.43 5.44
CA GLY A 573 -21.83 -32.29 6.62
C GLY A 573 -23.10 -32.12 7.46
N LEU A 574 -24.19 -31.63 6.86
CA LEU A 574 -25.47 -31.40 7.50
C LEU A 574 -26.33 -32.67 7.54
N PRO A 575 -27.30 -32.77 8.48
CA PRO A 575 -28.22 -33.90 8.52
C PRO A 575 -29.01 -34.03 7.21
N ALA A 576 -29.08 -35.26 6.68
CA ALA A 576 -29.82 -35.52 5.44
C ALA A 576 -31.31 -35.17 5.60
N ALA A 577 -31.80 -34.28 4.73
CA ALA A 577 -33.23 -34.00 4.62
C ALA A 577 -33.96 -35.18 3.94
N PRO A 578 -35.25 -35.43 4.28
CA PRO A 578 -36.04 -36.43 3.58
C PRO A 578 -36.14 -36.10 2.09
N SER A 579 -35.95 -37.10 1.22
CA SER A 579 -35.97 -36.91 -0.23
C SER A 579 -37.39 -36.58 -0.72
N PRO A 580 -37.65 -35.37 -1.25
CA PRO A 580 -38.94 -35.02 -1.83
C PRO A 580 -39.12 -35.68 -3.22
N ASP A 581 -40.39 -35.81 -3.66
CA ASP A 581 -40.74 -36.35 -4.98
C ASP A 581 -40.09 -35.56 -6.14
N GLU A 582 -39.94 -34.24 -5.97
CA GLU A 582 -39.19 -33.36 -6.85
C GLU A 582 -38.10 -32.64 -6.06
N THR A 583 -36.88 -32.66 -6.58
CA THR A 583 -35.72 -32.02 -5.96
C THR A 583 -35.27 -30.82 -6.79
N THR A 584 -34.89 -29.73 -6.12
CA THR A 584 -34.34 -28.54 -6.77
C THR A 584 -32.84 -28.71 -6.96
N VAL A 585 -32.36 -28.50 -8.20
CA VAL A 585 -30.96 -28.72 -8.57
C VAL A 585 -30.38 -27.45 -9.20
N LEU A 586 -29.27 -26.97 -8.64
CA LEU A 586 -28.39 -25.99 -9.29
C LEU A 586 -27.47 -26.73 -10.26
N VAL A 587 -27.53 -26.41 -11.54
CA VAL A 587 -26.58 -26.91 -12.53
C VAL A 587 -25.44 -25.90 -12.62
N MET A 588 -24.24 -26.38 -12.32
CA MET A 588 -23.04 -25.55 -12.19
C MET A 588 -21.97 -25.98 -13.20
N SER A 589 -21.06 -25.06 -13.54
CA SER A 589 -19.88 -25.34 -14.36
C SER A 589 -18.64 -25.30 -13.49
N LEU A 590 -17.95 -26.44 -13.35
CA LEU A 590 -16.74 -26.60 -12.55
C LEU A 590 -15.66 -27.25 -13.42
N ALA A 591 -14.53 -26.58 -13.62
CA ALA A 591 -13.44 -27.07 -14.48
C ALA A 591 -13.91 -27.59 -15.87
N ASN A 592 -14.83 -26.85 -16.52
CA ASN A 592 -15.50 -27.22 -17.78
C ASN A 592 -16.40 -28.48 -17.72
N GLN A 593 -16.69 -29.02 -16.54
CA GLN A 593 -17.65 -30.09 -16.35
C GLN A 593 -18.95 -29.57 -15.73
N ARG A 594 -20.07 -30.16 -16.12
CA ARG A 594 -21.38 -29.84 -15.54
C ARG A 594 -21.60 -30.70 -14.31
N VAL A 595 -21.99 -30.08 -13.21
CA VAL A 595 -22.36 -30.77 -11.96
C VAL A 595 -23.70 -30.23 -11.48
N GLY A 596 -24.59 -31.13 -11.06
CA GLY A 596 -25.85 -30.79 -10.41
C GLY A 596 -25.69 -30.85 -8.90
N VAL A 597 -26.07 -29.78 -8.21
CA VAL A 597 -26.08 -29.69 -6.75
C VAL A 597 -27.51 -29.56 -6.26
N VAL A 598 -27.95 -30.54 -5.47
CA VAL A 598 -29.26 -30.55 -4.82
C VAL A 598 -29.29 -29.54 -3.68
N VAL A 599 -30.35 -28.72 -3.66
CA VAL A 599 -30.69 -27.80 -2.57
C VAL A 599 -32.17 -27.95 -2.22
N ASP A 600 -32.56 -27.54 -1.02
CA ASP A 600 -33.96 -27.66 -0.58
C ASP A 600 -34.82 -26.60 -1.26
N ALA A 601 -34.34 -25.37 -1.29
CA ALA A 601 -35.01 -24.27 -1.97
C ALA A 601 -34.00 -23.25 -2.53
N ILE A 602 -34.42 -22.58 -3.59
CA ILE A 602 -33.74 -21.42 -4.13
C ILE A 602 -34.57 -20.21 -3.74
N ALA A 603 -33.93 -19.26 -3.06
CA ALA A 603 -34.53 -18.00 -2.69
C ALA A 603 -34.23 -16.95 -3.76
N GLU A 604 -33.83 -15.75 -3.34
CA GLU A 604 -33.60 -14.62 -4.22
C GLU A 604 -32.14 -14.46 -4.65
N ARG A 605 -31.95 -13.60 -5.65
CA ARG A 605 -30.62 -13.12 -6.04
C ARG A 605 -30.32 -11.87 -5.24
N MET A 606 -29.08 -11.74 -4.80
CA MET A 606 -28.62 -10.60 -4.02
C MET A 606 -27.29 -10.13 -4.57
N GLU A 607 -27.17 -8.81 -4.74
CA GLU A 607 -25.91 -8.18 -5.10
C GLU A 607 -25.29 -7.61 -3.82
N THR A 608 -24.07 -8.03 -3.51
CA THR A 608 -23.44 -7.66 -2.24
C THR A 608 -21.92 -7.70 -2.32
N ILE A 609 -21.26 -7.09 -1.33
CA ILE A 609 -19.83 -7.21 -1.12
C ILE A 609 -19.59 -8.48 -0.29
N THR A 610 -18.76 -9.36 -0.81
CA THR A 610 -18.29 -10.55 -0.10
C THR A 610 -17.00 -10.19 0.62
N ARG A 611 -16.96 -10.39 1.94
CA ARG A 611 -15.75 -10.21 2.74
C ARG A 611 -15.10 -11.57 2.99
N PRO A 612 -13.78 -11.72 2.81
CA PRO A 612 -13.11 -12.98 3.13
C PRO A 612 -13.23 -13.28 4.63
N LEU A 613 -13.22 -14.56 4.98
CA LEU A 613 -13.22 -14.99 6.38
C LEU A 613 -11.88 -14.61 7.03
N GLY A 614 -11.94 -13.83 8.12
CA GLY A 614 -10.77 -13.40 8.89
C GLY A 614 -10.57 -14.18 10.20
N GLY A 615 -9.39 -14.03 10.79
CA GLY A 615 -9.07 -14.57 12.12
C GLY A 615 -9.12 -16.10 12.18
N LEU A 616 -9.84 -16.64 13.16
CA LEU A 616 -9.97 -18.09 13.38
C LEU A 616 -10.70 -18.84 12.26
N LEU A 617 -11.44 -18.12 11.41
CA LEU A 617 -12.18 -18.69 10.28
C LEU A 617 -11.41 -18.58 8.96
N SER A 618 -10.21 -17.99 8.98
CA SER A 618 -9.36 -17.85 7.79
C SER A 618 -8.99 -19.23 7.24
N GLY A 619 -9.22 -19.43 5.94
CA GLY A 619 -8.94 -20.70 5.26
C GLY A 619 -9.89 -21.84 5.60
N MET A 620 -11.11 -21.55 6.10
CA MET A 620 -12.14 -22.56 6.27
C MET A 620 -12.49 -23.20 4.92
N PRO A 621 -12.34 -24.53 4.75
CA PRO A 621 -12.56 -25.19 3.47
C PRO A 621 -14.01 -25.04 3.01
N GLY A 622 -14.20 -24.74 1.73
CA GLY A 622 -15.51 -24.65 1.10
C GLY A 622 -16.24 -23.34 1.32
N MET A 623 -15.57 -22.33 1.90
CA MET A 623 -16.13 -21.01 2.18
C MET A 623 -15.34 -19.92 1.45
N ALA A 624 -15.99 -19.22 0.53
CA ALA A 624 -15.41 -18.07 -0.17
C ALA A 624 -15.42 -16.80 0.70
N GLY A 625 -16.35 -16.68 1.65
CA GLY A 625 -16.45 -15.50 2.51
C GLY A 625 -17.76 -15.37 3.26
N THR A 626 -18.03 -14.18 3.77
CA THR A 626 -19.29 -13.80 4.42
C THR A 626 -19.84 -12.51 3.86
N THR A 627 -21.15 -12.34 4.03
CA THR A 627 -21.84 -11.08 3.75
C THR A 627 -22.97 -10.90 4.76
N VAL A 628 -23.49 -9.69 4.90
CA VAL A 628 -24.56 -9.37 5.87
C VAL A 628 -25.86 -9.12 5.12
N LEU A 629 -26.92 -9.80 5.55
CA LEU A 629 -28.27 -9.63 5.01
C LEU A 629 -28.93 -8.38 5.59
N GLY A 630 -29.96 -7.86 4.91
CA GLY A 630 -30.72 -6.68 5.35
C GLY A 630 -31.36 -6.77 6.73
N ASN A 631 -31.48 -7.99 7.28
CA ASN A 631 -31.98 -8.26 8.62
C ASN A 631 -30.85 -8.43 9.67
N GLY A 632 -29.60 -8.15 9.31
CA GLY A 632 -28.43 -8.29 10.18
C GLY A 632 -27.89 -9.72 10.33
N GLN A 633 -28.51 -10.72 9.68
CA GLN A 633 -27.97 -12.08 9.70
C GLN A 633 -26.74 -12.19 8.80
N VAL A 634 -25.75 -12.96 9.23
CA VAL A 634 -24.57 -13.29 8.43
C VAL A 634 -24.93 -14.42 7.47
N LEU A 635 -24.67 -14.20 6.17
CA LEU A 635 -24.79 -15.21 5.13
C LEU A 635 -23.38 -15.70 4.77
N LEU A 636 -23.18 -17.02 4.84
CA LEU A 636 -21.95 -17.67 4.39
C LEU A 636 -21.98 -17.83 2.88
N VAL A 637 -20.88 -17.41 2.22
CA VAL A 637 -20.70 -17.55 0.76
C VAL A 637 -19.84 -18.78 0.50
N LEU A 638 -20.37 -19.71 -0.29
CA LEU A 638 -19.74 -21.00 -0.55
C LEU A 638 -18.71 -20.92 -1.69
N ASP A 639 -17.56 -21.56 -1.49
CA ASP A 639 -16.66 -21.93 -2.57
C ASP A 639 -17.07 -23.31 -3.09
N MET A 640 -17.85 -23.31 -4.18
CA MET A 640 -18.38 -24.53 -4.77
C MET A 640 -17.32 -25.38 -5.46
N ALA A 641 -16.20 -24.78 -5.89
CA ALA A 641 -15.12 -25.54 -6.49
C ALA A 641 -14.38 -26.34 -5.40
N GLU A 642 -14.06 -25.68 -4.28
CA GLU A 642 -13.40 -26.33 -3.15
C GLU A 642 -14.29 -27.38 -2.47
N LEU A 643 -15.60 -27.12 -2.31
CA LEU A 643 -16.55 -28.08 -1.73
C LEU A 643 -16.67 -29.38 -2.53
N ILE A 644 -16.62 -29.29 -3.85
CA ILE A 644 -16.87 -30.42 -4.75
C ILE A 644 -15.59 -31.21 -5.04
N GLY A 645 -14.42 -30.55 -4.98
CA GLY A 645 -13.10 -31.17 -5.16
C GLY A 645 -12.50 -30.89 -6.53
#